data_AF-A0A2V2XMI7-F1
#
_entry.id   AF-A0A2V2XMI7-F1
#
_cell.length_a   1.000
_cell.length_b   1.000
_cell.length_c   1.000
_cell.angle_alpha   90.00
_cell.angle_beta   90.00
_cell.angle_gamma   90.00
#
_symmetry.space_group_name_H-M   'P 1'
#
loop_
_entity.id
_entity.type
_entity.pdbx_description
1 polymer ?
#
loop_
_entity_poly.entity_id
_entity_poly.type
_entity_poly.pdbx_seq_one_letter_code
_entity_poly.pdbx_strand_id
1 'polypeptide(L)'
;MSSQWLPDFVLQRGQEAESYSSTRGRLSNPFDLVTEDACIISLERKSRHLTEVFAVRDRIHKKFRGFVDNVASEFVLKSSLTQLGINAEDIKINLDRGALRAEIRMNLVALSPLGVLMLDYIGEGAYIGKLFALEEVRRVRNVSYINRLLKTLDQAGHFLLNYGDSSEPDWELKIVDGRVVAFLPILEGTFAYSGEVHGLLPTIGAALKHRTRYKELLRLHQEFRLNYTRVASPEGVLLVRGLAMHLRTLFGRVVDELLPKGLKSMSSRVIEPDTGLKQKLQKRTFVFYGESSVELTHVPIEFFTLESYREHVPFSLRKTLSQRCGCKADVLSVFRTAPRGNECCCTYICKGGQFSELTSADWVVADPKPLPYVGYEDPGRQQEIAQQAVYQECEYSILSAIAAGDITSDGVLMTRYFPSPSLKSLILSCSVGKKVRAIFFTKASRHHGQFFSQEDSGLLCDLNTFGILVFYVDEAHGEIYQFIRRQDRDCGVFVPVERRQEYLLATFFGVYGSNLMQGDFEAELRFLFNGILRLRQYCNHPLLNPGKTLALVTGGGPGAMEVGNRVAKSLGILSCGLFVDFGSLSHKPGATINEQRNNPYIEAFMTYRSNKLVERQSDFNLDFPIFLTGGIGTDFEYALEEVRRKVSSVPPNPVILFGTLEHFKNKITGRYQENLRSGTIKGSEWICSIPWLVTTGAEALEIYKRFFNGQLPVGPGHPLNDLGFVVASEYLANHPM
;
A
#
# COMPACT_ATOMS: atom_id res chain seq x y z
N MET A 1 23.20 -4.78 -2.08
CA MET A 1 22.25 -4.49 -3.18
C MET A 1 21.64 -3.11 -3.00
N SER A 2 20.98 -2.52 -4.00
CA SER A 2 20.23 -1.27 -3.85
C SER A 2 19.18 -1.14 -4.94
N SER A 3 18.01 -0.66 -4.53
CA SER A 3 16.86 -0.40 -5.39
C SER A 3 16.73 1.08 -5.61
N GLN A 4 16.39 1.50 -6.83
CA GLN A 4 16.04 2.90 -7.07
C GLN A 4 14.77 3.34 -6.30
N TRP A 5 13.91 2.40 -5.94
CA TRP A 5 12.54 2.64 -5.50
C TRP A 5 12.32 2.50 -4.00
N LEU A 6 13.27 1.88 -3.31
CA LEU A 6 13.21 1.64 -1.86
C LEU A 6 14.48 2.17 -1.19
N PRO A 7 14.41 2.60 0.08
CA PRO A 7 15.61 2.91 0.86
C PRO A 7 16.57 1.70 0.94
N ASP A 8 17.89 1.92 1.05
CA ASP A 8 18.87 0.81 0.99
C ASP A 8 18.75 -0.12 2.20
N PHE A 9 18.44 0.43 3.37
CA PHE A 9 18.21 -0.33 4.60
C PHE A 9 16.98 -1.26 4.52
N VAL A 10 16.04 -1.03 3.58
CA VAL A 10 14.90 -1.93 3.36
C VAL A 10 15.37 -3.24 2.71
N LEU A 11 16.40 -3.17 1.86
CA LEU A 11 16.95 -4.31 1.12
C LEU A 11 18.15 -4.97 1.81
N GLN A 12 18.90 -4.21 2.61
CA GLN A 12 20.09 -4.69 3.31
C GLN A 12 19.71 -5.19 4.70
N ARG A 13 19.14 -6.40 4.75
CA ARG A 13 19.08 -7.14 6.01
C ARG A 13 20.41 -7.85 6.25
N GLY A 14 20.93 -7.74 7.48
CA GLY A 14 21.98 -8.64 7.95
C GLY A 14 21.50 -10.10 7.95
N GLN A 15 22.43 -11.04 8.13
CA GLN A 15 22.06 -12.46 8.28
C GLN A 15 21.24 -12.73 9.55
N GLU A 16 21.26 -11.81 10.51
CA GLU A 16 20.56 -11.92 11.79
C GLU A 16 19.18 -11.22 11.76
N ALA A 17 18.22 -11.76 12.50
CA ALA A 17 16.89 -11.21 12.68
C ALA A 17 16.94 -9.94 13.55
N GLU A 18 17.41 -8.84 12.96
CA GLU A 18 17.56 -7.56 13.63
C GLU A 18 16.32 -6.66 13.49
N SER A 19 16.13 -5.79 14.47
CA SER A 19 15.10 -4.75 14.43
C SER A 19 15.33 -3.74 13.30
N TYR A 20 14.26 -3.10 12.83
CA TYR A 20 14.37 -1.98 11.91
C TYR A 20 15.19 -0.80 12.49
N SER A 21 15.05 -0.55 13.78
CA SER A 21 15.72 0.58 14.46
C SER A 21 17.25 0.45 14.49
N SER A 22 17.79 -0.78 14.57
CA SER A 22 19.25 -1.00 14.58
C SER A 22 19.89 -0.71 13.22
N THR A 23 19.16 -0.88 12.12
CA THR A 23 19.65 -0.68 10.74
C THR A 23 19.39 0.74 10.22
N ARG A 24 18.24 1.35 10.56
CA ARG A 24 17.82 2.69 10.10
C ARG A 24 18.89 3.78 10.30
N GLY A 25 19.53 3.83 11.46
CA GLY A 25 20.51 4.86 11.80
C GLY A 25 21.87 4.72 11.10
N ARG A 26 22.26 3.49 10.74
CA ARG A 26 23.56 3.19 10.10
C ARG A 26 23.51 3.32 8.58
N LEU A 27 22.33 3.11 7.98
CA LEU A 27 22.15 2.95 6.53
C LEU A 27 21.13 3.94 5.93
N SER A 28 20.80 5.03 6.62
CA SER A 28 19.88 6.04 6.10
C SER A 28 20.41 6.67 4.80
N ASN A 29 19.61 6.58 3.73
CA ASN A 29 20.00 7.11 2.43
C ASN A 29 20.00 8.64 2.45
N PRO A 30 21.09 9.28 1.98
CA PRO A 30 21.04 10.70 1.60
C PRO A 30 20.01 10.86 0.47
N PHE A 31 19.55 12.09 0.25
CA PHE A 31 18.70 12.39 -0.90
C PHE A 31 19.47 12.16 -2.21
N ASP A 32 18.78 11.60 -3.21
CA ASP A 32 19.39 11.21 -4.48
C ASP A 32 19.83 12.38 -5.39
N LEU A 33 19.36 13.61 -5.14
CA LEU A 33 19.73 14.80 -5.89
C LEU A 33 20.97 15.53 -5.37
N VAL A 34 21.55 15.12 -4.24
CA VAL A 34 22.64 15.87 -3.61
C VAL A 34 23.74 14.98 -3.06
N THR A 35 24.98 15.47 -3.10
CA THR A 35 26.11 14.81 -2.46
C THR A 35 26.41 15.39 -1.08
N GLU A 36 27.23 14.68 -0.30
CA GLU A 36 27.98 15.33 0.77
C GLU A 36 29.00 16.34 0.22
N ASP A 37 29.60 17.14 1.10
CA ASP A 37 30.60 18.13 0.71
C ASP A 37 31.88 17.48 0.14
N ALA A 38 32.43 18.11 -0.89
CA ALA A 38 33.72 17.86 -1.50
C ALA A 38 34.85 18.49 -0.67
N CYS A 39 35.99 17.79 -0.62
CA CYS A 39 37.20 18.18 0.09
C CYS A 39 38.19 18.84 -0.87
N ILE A 40 38.81 19.95 -0.48
CA ILE A 40 39.92 20.54 -1.23
C ILE A 40 41.15 19.63 -1.14
N ILE A 41 41.66 19.22 -2.30
CA ILE A 41 42.89 18.41 -2.42
C ILE A 41 44.08 19.31 -2.66
N SER A 42 43.94 20.32 -3.52
CA SER A 42 44.97 21.32 -3.76
C SER A 42 44.33 22.66 -4.10
N LEU A 43 45.08 23.73 -3.85
CA LEU A 43 44.67 25.09 -4.18
C LEU A 43 45.89 25.96 -4.53
N GLU A 44 45.68 26.95 -5.38
CA GLU A 44 46.72 27.91 -5.77
C GLU A 44 46.17 29.34 -5.65
N ARG A 45 46.82 30.16 -4.83
CA ARG A 45 46.45 31.56 -4.65
C ARG A 45 46.98 32.38 -5.83
N LYS A 46 46.10 32.84 -6.72
CA LYS A 46 46.48 33.67 -7.88
C LYS A 46 46.52 35.16 -7.54
N SER A 47 45.66 35.61 -6.63
CA SER A 47 45.64 36.99 -6.12
C SER A 47 44.95 37.06 -4.75
N ARG A 48 44.88 38.26 -4.15
CA ARG A 48 44.08 38.48 -2.92
C ARG A 48 42.60 38.13 -3.11
N HIS A 49 42.09 38.24 -4.33
CA HIS A 49 40.68 38.01 -4.65
C HIS A 49 40.39 36.65 -5.26
N LEU A 50 41.42 35.87 -5.64
CA LEU A 50 41.25 34.68 -6.46
C LEU A 50 42.13 33.54 -5.97
N THR A 51 41.49 32.39 -5.73
CA THR A 51 42.15 31.12 -5.43
C THR A 51 41.61 30.04 -6.37
N GLU A 52 42.49 29.43 -7.16
CA GLU A 52 42.14 28.24 -7.94
C GLU A 52 42.09 27.03 -7.01
N VAL A 53 41.06 26.20 -7.15
CA VAL A 53 40.81 25.08 -6.24
C VAL A 53 40.51 23.81 -7.03
N PHE A 54 41.16 22.72 -6.61
CA PHE A 54 40.81 21.36 -6.99
C PHE A 54 40.23 20.63 -5.77
N ALA A 55 38.95 20.27 -5.87
CA ALA A 55 38.22 19.55 -4.85
C ALA A 55 37.76 18.19 -5.34
N VAL A 56 37.72 17.21 -4.44
CA VAL A 56 37.30 15.85 -4.72
C VAL A 56 36.21 15.42 -3.75
N ARG A 57 35.19 14.74 -4.28
CA ARG A 57 34.21 14.01 -3.47
C ARG A 57 34.29 12.52 -3.80
N ASP A 58 34.81 11.75 -2.86
CA ASP A 58 34.83 10.29 -2.93
C ASP A 58 33.58 9.66 -2.27
N ARG A 59 33.34 8.38 -2.54
CA ARG A 59 32.25 7.60 -1.92
C ARG A 59 30.89 8.27 -2.09
N ILE A 60 30.62 8.79 -3.29
CA ILE A 60 29.30 9.31 -3.64
C ILE A 60 28.30 8.15 -3.61
N HIS A 61 27.12 8.39 -3.04
CA HIS A 61 26.09 7.36 -2.99
C HIS A 61 25.70 6.96 -4.42
N LYS A 62 25.67 5.65 -4.72
CA LYS A 62 25.38 5.11 -6.07
C LYS A 62 24.03 5.53 -6.67
N LYS A 63 23.08 5.99 -5.84
CA LYS A 63 21.79 6.54 -6.30
C LYS A 63 21.85 7.99 -6.75
N PHE A 64 22.98 8.67 -6.55
CA PHE A 64 23.11 10.07 -6.92
C PHE A 64 22.75 10.27 -8.39
N ARG A 65 21.74 11.09 -8.67
CA ARG A 65 21.16 11.24 -10.01
C ARG A 65 22.12 11.89 -11.00
N GLY A 66 23.17 12.57 -10.53
CA GLY A 66 24.21 13.10 -11.42
C GLY A 66 25.02 12.02 -12.15
N PHE A 67 24.95 10.75 -11.74
CA PHE A 67 25.54 9.63 -12.49
C PHE A 67 24.65 9.11 -13.64
N VAL A 68 23.44 9.64 -13.80
CA VAL A 68 22.52 9.26 -14.87
C VAL A 68 22.87 10.08 -16.12
N ASP A 69 22.87 9.42 -17.27
CA ASP A 69 23.18 10.05 -18.55
C ASP A 69 22.24 11.25 -18.81
N ASN A 70 22.81 12.34 -19.32
CA ASN A 70 22.11 13.61 -19.60
C ASN A 70 21.56 14.34 -18.36
N VAL A 71 21.94 13.97 -17.13
CA VAL A 71 21.65 14.76 -15.93
C VAL A 71 22.83 15.65 -15.59
N ALA A 72 22.67 16.96 -15.81
CA ALA A 72 23.69 17.94 -15.43
C ALA A 72 23.84 18.04 -13.91
N SER A 73 25.05 18.32 -13.43
CA SER A 73 25.31 18.61 -12.02
C SER A 73 25.86 20.03 -11.86
N GLU A 74 25.39 20.75 -10.85
CA GLU A 74 25.95 22.04 -10.45
C GLU A 74 26.66 21.92 -9.09
N PHE A 75 27.71 22.71 -8.89
CA PHE A 75 28.39 22.79 -7.59
C PHE A 75 27.76 23.91 -6.74
N VAL A 76 27.37 23.55 -5.53
CA VAL A 76 26.72 24.42 -4.55
C VAL A 76 27.68 24.66 -3.40
N LEU A 77 28.24 25.86 -3.34
CA LEU A 77 29.13 26.27 -2.26
C LEU A 77 28.34 26.36 -0.94
N LYS A 78 29.01 26.08 0.18
CA LYS A 78 28.42 26.27 1.52
C LYS A 78 27.93 27.70 1.67
N SER A 79 26.65 27.84 2.04
CA SER A 79 26.01 29.14 2.28
C SER A 79 26.73 30.04 3.30
N SER A 80 27.57 29.49 4.18
CA SER A 80 28.39 30.29 5.09
C SER A 80 29.51 31.02 4.36
N LEU A 81 30.12 30.41 3.35
CA LEU A 81 31.19 31.01 2.55
C LEU A 81 30.64 32.11 1.64
N THR A 82 29.49 31.87 1.01
CA THR A 82 28.82 32.89 0.18
C THR A 82 28.36 34.09 1.00
N GLN A 83 27.84 33.88 2.22
CA GLN A 83 27.51 34.98 3.12
C GLN A 83 28.73 35.82 3.51
N LEU A 84 29.92 35.22 3.65
CA LEU A 84 31.17 35.95 3.88
C LEU A 84 31.70 36.67 2.62
N GLY A 85 31.07 36.46 1.46
CA GLY A 85 31.43 37.08 0.19
C GLY A 85 32.39 36.28 -0.67
N ILE A 86 32.48 34.96 -0.48
CA ILE A 86 33.21 34.06 -1.39
C ILE A 86 32.22 33.38 -2.34
N ASN A 87 32.47 33.45 -3.64
CA ASN A 87 31.72 32.70 -4.65
C ASN A 87 32.60 31.67 -5.35
N ALA A 88 31.97 30.71 -6.04
CA ALA A 88 32.62 29.76 -6.91
C ALA A 88 32.29 30.07 -8.37
N GLU A 89 33.31 30.25 -9.21
CA GLU A 89 33.22 30.54 -10.64
C GLU A 89 34.07 29.55 -11.46
N ASP A 90 33.92 29.56 -12.79
CA ASP A 90 34.66 28.68 -13.73
C ASP A 90 34.66 27.19 -13.36
N ILE A 91 33.50 26.70 -12.91
CA ILE A 91 33.36 25.37 -12.33
C ILE A 91 33.37 24.30 -13.43
N LYS A 92 34.29 23.34 -13.33
CA LYS A 92 34.36 22.13 -14.16
C LYS A 92 34.20 20.90 -13.28
N ILE A 93 33.19 20.09 -13.57
CA ILE A 93 32.86 18.88 -12.81
C ILE A 93 33.10 17.66 -13.71
N ASN A 94 33.87 16.70 -13.21
CA ASN A 94 34.06 15.38 -13.81
C ASN A 94 33.50 14.32 -12.86
N LEU A 95 32.53 13.53 -13.32
CA LEU A 95 31.87 12.48 -12.54
C LEU A 95 32.31 11.10 -13.03
N ASP A 96 32.86 10.31 -12.13
CA ASP A 96 33.20 8.91 -12.38
C ASP A 96 32.22 7.99 -11.64
N ARG A 97 31.31 7.38 -12.41
CA ARG A 97 30.31 6.43 -11.91
C ARG A 97 30.94 5.12 -11.43
N GLY A 98 32.04 4.68 -12.04
CA GLY A 98 32.72 3.44 -11.67
C GLY A 98 33.45 3.58 -10.33
N ALA A 99 34.13 4.71 -10.12
CA ALA A 99 34.82 5.02 -8.88
C ALA A 99 33.90 5.64 -7.80
N LEU A 100 32.65 5.95 -8.13
CA LEU A 100 31.71 6.70 -7.28
C LEU A 100 32.33 8.00 -6.75
N ARG A 101 32.94 8.77 -7.66
CA ARG A 101 33.80 9.91 -7.36
C ARG A 101 33.45 11.11 -8.23
N ALA A 102 33.65 12.30 -7.68
CA ALA A 102 33.62 13.55 -8.43
C ALA A 102 34.92 14.34 -8.25
N GLU A 103 35.41 14.89 -9.35
CA GLU A 103 36.52 15.82 -9.41
C GLU A 103 36.02 17.19 -9.86
N ILE A 104 36.33 18.24 -9.09
CA ILE A 104 35.75 19.56 -9.27
C ILE A 104 36.89 20.58 -9.29
N ARG A 105 37.03 21.28 -10.41
CA ARG A 105 37.95 22.41 -10.57
C ARG A 105 37.15 23.70 -10.58
N MET A 106 37.54 24.69 -9.79
CA MET A 106 36.80 25.95 -9.69
C MET A 106 37.69 27.11 -9.24
N ASN A 107 37.20 28.32 -9.43
CA ASN A 107 37.78 29.55 -8.90
C ASN A 107 36.99 30.01 -7.68
N LEU A 108 37.63 30.09 -6.52
CA LEU A 108 37.05 30.79 -5.37
C LEU A 108 37.37 32.27 -5.46
N VAL A 109 36.32 33.09 -5.62
CA VAL A 109 36.41 34.53 -5.86
C VAL A 109 35.90 35.28 -4.64
N ALA A 110 36.70 36.21 -4.10
CA ALA A 110 36.27 37.11 -3.03
C ALA A 110 35.67 38.39 -3.61
N LEU A 111 34.36 38.54 -3.37
CA LEU A 111 33.53 39.66 -3.82
C LEU A 111 33.34 40.73 -2.73
N SER A 112 33.90 40.52 -1.54
CA SER A 112 33.87 41.47 -0.43
C SER A 112 35.22 41.53 0.30
N PRO A 113 35.50 42.61 1.06
CA PRO A 113 36.70 42.65 1.91
C PRO A 113 36.78 41.49 2.91
N LEU A 114 35.63 41.05 3.43
CA LEU A 114 35.57 39.90 4.34
C LEU A 114 35.88 38.59 3.62
N GLY A 115 35.46 38.46 2.36
CA GLY A 115 35.77 37.31 1.51
C GLY A 115 37.26 37.20 1.23
N VAL A 116 37.97 38.33 1.03
CA VAL A 116 39.43 38.36 0.83
C VAL A 116 40.13 37.73 2.02
N LEU A 117 39.76 38.13 3.23
CA LEU A 117 40.32 37.61 4.48
C LEU A 117 39.95 36.14 4.69
N MET A 118 38.70 35.76 4.38
CA MET A 118 38.26 34.38 4.55
C MET A 118 39.01 33.41 3.63
N LEU A 119 39.43 33.84 2.42
CA LEU A 119 40.22 32.99 1.52
C LEU A 119 41.55 32.54 2.14
N ASP A 120 42.15 33.33 3.03
CA ASP A 120 43.41 32.96 3.70
C ASP A 120 43.22 31.82 4.72
N TYR A 121 41.98 31.56 5.16
CA TYR A 121 41.62 30.48 6.09
C TYR A 121 41.01 29.25 5.40
N ILE A 122 40.81 29.29 4.07
CA ILE A 122 40.41 28.13 3.28
C ILE A 122 41.67 27.43 2.78
N GLY A 123 41.92 26.23 3.32
CA GLY A 123 43.10 25.43 2.97
C GLY A 123 42.76 24.03 2.50
N GLU A 124 43.80 23.28 2.10
CA GLU A 124 43.68 21.84 1.81
C GLU A 124 43.05 21.08 3.00
N GLY A 125 42.24 20.09 2.68
CA GLY A 125 41.43 19.34 3.64
C GLY A 125 40.09 20.01 4.00
N ALA A 126 39.80 21.23 3.53
CA ALA A 126 38.53 21.91 3.81
C ALA A 126 37.37 21.34 2.99
N TYR A 127 36.22 21.15 3.63
CA TYR A 127 34.97 20.75 2.97
C TYR A 127 34.13 21.96 2.62
N ILE A 128 34.01 22.30 1.34
CA ILE A 128 33.56 23.64 0.93
C ILE A 128 32.19 23.71 0.24
N GLY A 129 31.70 22.61 -0.32
CA GLY A 129 30.42 22.59 -1.05
C GLY A 129 30.15 21.23 -1.66
N LYS A 130 29.01 21.09 -2.32
CA LYS A 130 28.45 19.80 -2.75
C LYS A 130 27.92 19.87 -4.18
N LEU A 131 27.61 18.72 -4.76
CA LEU A 131 26.97 18.66 -6.07
C LEU A 131 25.47 18.51 -5.93
N PHE A 132 24.73 19.21 -6.79
CA PHE A 132 23.28 19.09 -6.95
C PHE A 132 22.96 18.65 -8.38
N ALA A 133 22.15 17.60 -8.54
CA ALA A 133 21.75 17.08 -9.83
C ALA A 133 20.50 17.82 -10.37
N LEU A 134 20.62 18.43 -11.54
CA LEU A 134 19.57 19.18 -12.23
C LEU A 134 18.73 18.24 -13.09
N GLU A 135 17.97 17.36 -12.44
CA GLU A 135 17.17 16.37 -13.13
C GLU A 135 15.78 16.93 -13.54
N GLU A 136 15.57 17.07 -14.85
CA GLU A 136 14.33 17.63 -15.42
C GLU A 136 13.05 16.90 -15.01
N VAL A 137 13.10 15.58 -14.82
CA VAL A 137 11.94 14.78 -14.42
C VAL A 137 11.54 14.98 -12.95
N ARG A 138 12.43 15.55 -12.13
CA ARG A 138 12.17 15.92 -10.73
C ARG A 138 11.63 17.33 -10.59
N ARG A 139 11.79 18.18 -11.60
CA ARG A 139 11.34 19.56 -11.57
C ARG A 139 9.82 19.63 -11.46
N VAL A 140 9.31 20.44 -10.53
CA VAL A 140 7.86 20.60 -10.31
C VAL A 140 7.25 21.42 -11.44
N ARG A 141 6.22 20.87 -12.09
CA ARG A 141 5.54 21.49 -13.24
C ARG A 141 4.07 21.85 -13.00
N ASN A 142 3.54 21.57 -11.81
CA ASN A 142 2.13 21.81 -11.49
C ASN A 142 1.97 22.57 -10.16
N VAL A 143 1.32 23.73 -10.21
CA VAL A 143 1.03 24.57 -9.05
C VAL A 143 0.19 23.82 -7.98
N SER A 144 -0.70 22.93 -8.40
CA SER A 144 -1.51 22.13 -7.47
C SER A 144 -0.68 21.21 -6.58
N TYR A 145 0.51 20.80 -7.04
CA TYR A 145 1.46 20.03 -6.24
C TYR A 145 1.94 20.86 -5.05
N ILE A 146 2.35 22.12 -5.28
CA ILE A 146 2.82 23.05 -4.24
C ILE A 146 1.69 23.39 -3.27
N ASN A 147 0.52 23.75 -3.78
CA ASN A 147 -0.66 24.07 -2.95
C ASN A 147 -1.08 22.92 -2.04
N ARG A 148 -0.92 21.68 -2.49
CA ARG A 148 -1.17 20.51 -1.64
C ARG A 148 -0.17 20.41 -0.50
N LEU A 149 1.12 20.61 -0.78
CA LEU A 149 2.16 20.51 0.26
C LEU A 149 2.00 21.57 1.35
N LEU A 150 1.52 22.77 1.00
CA LEU A 150 1.16 23.83 1.97
C LEU A 150 0.05 23.41 2.94
N LYS A 151 -0.85 22.51 2.51
CA LYS A 151 -2.03 22.07 3.27
C LYS A 151 -1.87 20.68 3.90
N THR A 152 -0.74 20.02 3.67
CA THR A 152 -0.51 18.63 4.11
C THR A 152 0.42 18.61 5.32
N LEU A 153 0.08 17.78 6.32
CA LEU A 153 0.89 17.56 7.51
C LEU A 153 1.68 16.25 7.43
N ASP A 154 2.86 16.20 8.05
CA ASP A 154 3.60 14.98 8.33
C ASP A 154 2.99 14.19 9.51
N GLN A 155 3.57 13.03 9.84
CA GLN A 155 3.08 12.19 10.95
C GLN A 155 3.18 12.87 12.32
N ALA A 156 4.05 13.89 12.45
CA ALA A 156 4.22 14.67 13.67
C ALA A 156 3.35 15.94 13.68
N GLY A 157 2.47 16.12 12.69
CA GLY A 157 1.54 17.26 12.62
C GLY A 157 2.16 18.54 12.07
N HIS A 158 3.30 18.48 11.38
CA HIS A 158 3.94 19.66 10.79
C HIS A 158 3.66 19.78 9.29
N PHE A 159 3.47 21.00 8.79
CA PHE A 159 3.33 21.24 7.36
C PHE A 159 4.55 20.77 6.55
N LEU A 160 4.29 20.18 5.38
CA LEU A 160 5.33 19.71 4.45
C LEU A 160 6.05 20.84 3.73
N LEU A 161 5.36 21.96 3.55
CA LEU A 161 5.87 23.20 3.00
C LEU A 161 5.30 24.36 3.83
N ASN A 162 6.17 25.28 4.28
CA ASN A 162 5.74 26.49 4.96
C ASN A 162 6.67 27.66 4.60
N TYR A 163 6.11 28.86 4.44
CA TYR A 163 6.83 30.11 4.27
C TYR A 163 6.16 31.24 5.05
N GLY A 164 6.75 31.63 6.18
CA GLY A 164 6.18 32.57 7.15
C GLY A 164 5.37 31.89 8.24
N ASP A 165 4.56 32.69 8.93
CA ASP A 165 3.75 32.25 10.08
C ASP A 165 2.29 31.90 9.68
N SER A 166 1.96 32.03 8.40
CA SER A 166 0.62 31.76 7.84
C SER A 166 0.60 30.43 7.09
N SER A 167 -0.53 29.72 7.16
CA SER A 167 -0.80 28.55 6.30
C SER A 167 -1.06 28.90 4.82
N GLU A 168 -1.29 30.19 4.55
CA GLU A 168 -1.40 30.76 3.20
C GLU A 168 -0.28 31.79 3.03
N PRO A 169 0.88 31.38 2.49
CA PRO A 169 2.01 32.27 2.28
C PRO A 169 1.67 33.33 1.22
N ASP A 170 2.06 34.58 1.48
CA ASP A 170 1.89 35.74 0.59
C ASP A 170 2.89 35.74 -0.59
N TRP A 171 3.13 34.58 -1.17
CA TRP A 171 4.05 34.39 -2.29
C TRP A 171 3.29 34.19 -3.60
N GLU A 172 3.93 34.51 -4.72
CA GLU A 172 3.31 34.33 -6.03
C GLU A 172 3.81 33.04 -6.70
N LEU A 173 2.92 32.19 -7.20
CA LEU A 173 3.27 30.98 -7.96
C LEU A 173 2.96 31.18 -9.45
N LYS A 174 3.99 31.10 -10.30
CA LYS A 174 3.84 31.18 -11.77
C LYS A 174 4.36 29.94 -12.46
N ILE A 175 3.80 29.65 -13.64
CA ILE A 175 4.41 28.71 -14.59
C ILE A 175 5.28 29.53 -15.54
N VAL A 176 6.58 29.26 -15.52
CA VAL A 176 7.59 29.87 -16.41
C VAL A 176 8.27 28.73 -17.13
N ASP A 177 8.32 28.74 -18.47
CA ASP A 177 8.93 27.68 -19.30
C ASP A 177 8.50 26.25 -18.91
N GLY A 178 7.21 26.07 -18.59
CA GLY A 178 6.63 24.78 -18.23
C GLY A 178 6.99 24.26 -16.83
N ARG A 179 7.65 25.07 -15.98
CA ARG A 179 7.98 24.76 -14.58
C ARG A 179 7.35 25.74 -13.60
N VAL A 180 7.11 25.30 -12.38
CA VAL A 180 6.57 26.16 -11.31
C VAL A 180 7.70 26.95 -10.67
N VAL A 181 7.53 28.26 -10.59
CA VAL A 181 8.41 29.19 -9.88
C VAL A 181 7.61 29.92 -8.81
N ALA A 182 8.10 29.89 -7.57
CA ALA A 182 7.59 30.68 -6.46
C ALA A 182 8.41 31.96 -6.30
N PHE A 183 7.77 33.12 -6.30
CA PHE A 183 8.38 34.41 -5.99
C PHE A 183 8.21 34.68 -4.50
N LEU A 184 9.26 34.41 -3.72
CA LEU A 184 9.24 34.50 -2.26
C LEU A 184 9.45 35.96 -1.81
N PRO A 185 8.49 36.60 -1.11
CA PRO A 185 8.73 37.94 -0.56
C PRO A 185 9.83 37.90 0.50
N ILE A 186 10.71 38.89 0.53
CA ILE A 186 11.79 39.01 1.52
C ILE A 186 11.52 40.15 2.50
N LEU A 187 12.17 40.10 3.67
CA LEU A 187 12.09 41.15 4.68
C LEU A 187 12.66 42.46 4.15
N GLU A 188 12.06 43.57 4.56
CA GLU A 188 12.58 44.91 4.26
C GLU A 188 13.92 45.15 4.98
N GLY A 189 14.92 45.65 4.26
CA GLY A 189 16.26 45.86 4.79
C GLY A 189 17.27 44.81 4.35
N THR A 190 18.51 44.96 4.82
CA THR A 190 19.65 44.09 4.48
C THR A 190 20.43 43.66 5.73
N PHE A 191 21.31 42.68 5.59
CA PHE A 191 22.21 42.25 6.66
C PHE A 191 23.64 42.65 6.36
N ALA A 192 24.35 43.12 7.38
CA ALA A 192 25.79 43.33 7.35
C ALA A 192 26.44 42.56 8.50
N TYR A 193 27.76 42.38 8.44
CA TYR A 193 28.51 41.81 9.56
C TYR A 193 29.07 42.91 10.46
N SER A 194 29.03 42.66 11.77
CA SER A 194 29.78 43.47 12.73
C SER A 194 31.29 43.28 12.56
N GLY A 195 32.09 44.22 13.03
CA GLY A 195 33.55 44.12 12.97
C GLY A 195 34.12 42.92 13.75
N GLU A 196 33.38 42.37 14.70
CA GLU A 196 33.83 41.22 15.50
C GLU A 196 33.90 39.91 14.70
N VAL A 197 33.23 39.85 13.53
CA VAL A 197 33.23 38.66 12.67
C VAL A 197 34.65 38.23 12.25
N HIS A 198 35.60 39.17 12.20
CA HIS A 198 36.99 38.90 11.84
C HIS A 198 37.64 37.86 12.76
N GLY A 199 37.33 37.90 14.05
CA GLY A 199 37.83 36.93 15.03
C GLY A 199 37.28 35.51 14.83
N LEU A 200 36.17 35.36 14.09
CA LEU A 200 35.54 34.08 13.82
C LEU A 200 36.13 33.37 12.58
N LEU A 201 36.80 34.09 11.67
CA LEU A 201 37.29 33.51 10.40
C LEU A 201 38.25 32.32 10.58
N PRO A 202 39.26 32.36 11.49
CA PRO A 202 40.12 31.19 11.73
C PRO A 202 39.33 29.97 12.21
N THR A 203 38.33 30.19 13.08
CA THR A 203 37.44 29.13 13.59
C THR A 203 36.61 28.52 12.47
N ILE A 204 36.12 29.32 11.53
CA ILE A 204 35.41 28.83 10.33
C ILE A 204 36.35 27.98 9.47
N GLY A 205 37.58 28.45 9.23
CA GLY A 205 38.60 27.69 8.51
C GLY A 205 38.86 26.30 9.11
N ALA A 206 39.08 26.24 10.43
CA ALA A 206 39.23 24.99 11.16
C ALA A 206 37.97 24.12 11.08
N ALA A 207 36.79 24.70 11.25
CA ALA A 207 35.53 23.98 11.22
C ALA A 207 35.22 23.39 9.83
N LEU A 208 35.66 24.03 8.73
CA LEU A 208 35.56 23.48 7.39
C LEU A 208 36.37 22.19 7.23
N LYS A 209 37.54 22.08 7.88
CA LYS A 209 38.37 20.85 7.85
C LYS A 209 37.78 19.74 8.71
N HIS A 210 37.25 20.09 9.89
CA HIS A 210 36.71 19.13 10.85
C HIS A 210 35.21 18.82 10.66
N ARG A 211 34.56 19.38 9.63
CA ARG A 211 33.12 19.24 9.35
C ARG A 211 32.22 19.68 10.54
N THR A 212 32.69 20.62 11.33
CA THR A 212 31.97 21.13 12.52
C THR A 212 30.88 22.11 12.10
N ARG A 213 29.73 22.13 12.79
CA ARG A 213 28.65 23.09 12.54
C ARG A 213 28.97 24.44 13.19
N TYR A 214 29.01 25.51 12.39
CA TYR A 214 29.32 26.87 12.87
C TYR A 214 28.36 27.95 12.34
N LYS A 215 27.37 27.59 11.52
CA LYS A 215 26.48 28.56 10.85
C LYS A 215 25.68 29.42 11.83
N GLU A 216 25.30 28.88 13.00
CA GLU A 216 24.60 29.67 14.02
C GLU A 216 25.54 30.68 14.71
N LEU A 217 26.82 30.35 14.89
CA LEU A 217 27.82 31.31 15.38
C LEU A 217 27.99 32.46 14.40
N LEU A 218 28.10 32.15 13.10
CA LEU A 218 28.19 33.16 12.05
C LEU A 218 26.98 34.12 12.05
N ARG A 219 25.79 33.62 12.39
CA ARG A 219 24.57 34.44 12.47
C ARG A 219 24.59 35.43 13.64
N LEU A 220 25.31 35.16 14.73
CA LEU A 220 25.42 36.07 15.87
C LEU A 220 26.13 37.38 15.51
N HIS A 221 27.00 37.35 14.50
CA HIS A 221 27.71 38.53 14.02
C HIS A 221 26.96 39.30 12.92
N GLN A 222 25.72 38.93 12.61
CA GLN A 222 24.92 39.60 11.60
C GLN A 222 24.03 40.68 12.20
N GLU A 223 24.17 41.91 11.72
CA GLU A 223 23.37 43.06 12.09
C GLU A 223 22.33 43.33 11.00
N PHE A 224 21.06 43.46 11.40
CA PHE A 224 19.98 43.80 10.49
C PHE A 224 19.84 45.32 10.33
N ARG A 225 19.80 45.79 9.09
CA ARG A 225 19.66 47.20 8.74
C ARG A 225 18.32 47.43 8.05
N LEU A 226 17.32 47.80 8.85
CA LEU A 226 15.93 47.96 8.39
C LEU A 226 15.77 49.03 7.28
N ASN A 227 16.50 50.14 7.38
CA ASN A 227 16.35 51.29 6.46
C ASN A 227 17.22 51.20 5.19
N TYR A 228 17.86 50.07 4.93
CA TYR A 228 18.73 49.92 3.76
C TYR A 228 17.96 49.33 2.58
N THR A 229 18.16 49.90 1.38
CA THR A 229 17.52 49.42 0.16
C THR A 229 18.07 48.05 -0.24
N ARG A 230 17.25 47.21 -0.86
CA ARG A 230 17.66 45.89 -1.37
C ARG A 230 18.18 45.97 -2.81
N VAL A 231 18.94 47.03 -3.08
CA VAL A 231 19.57 47.33 -4.37
C VAL A 231 21.02 46.86 -4.31
N ALA A 232 21.48 46.14 -5.33
CA ALA A 232 22.84 45.59 -5.34
C ALA A 232 23.84 46.59 -5.93
N SER A 233 24.95 46.79 -5.23
CA SER A 233 26.06 47.63 -5.66
C SER A 233 27.09 46.84 -6.48
N PRO A 234 27.84 47.50 -7.38
CA PRO A 234 28.91 46.85 -8.16
C PRO A 234 29.97 46.18 -7.30
N GLU A 235 30.22 46.73 -6.11
CA GLU A 235 31.15 46.21 -5.12
C GLU A 235 30.39 45.56 -3.97
N GLY A 236 30.82 44.37 -3.54
CA GLY A 236 30.27 43.69 -2.38
C GLY A 236 29.18 42.68 -2.71
N VAL A 237 28.39 42.38 -1.67
CA VAL A 237 27.38 41.33 -1.69
C VAL A 237 26.10 41.83 -1.03
N LEU A 238 24.96 41.50 -1.63
CA LEU A 238 23.65 41.82 -1.08
C LEU A 238 23.14 40.64 -0.26
N LEU A 239 23.16 40.79 1.07
CA LEU A 239 22.61 39.81 2.00
C LEU A 239 21.19 40.22 2.39
N VAL A 240 20.22 39.38 2.03
CA VAL A 240 18.80 39.57 2.37
C VAL A 240 18.26 38.36 3.11
N ARG A 241 17.12 38.54 3.77
CA ARG A 241 16.48 37.48 4.56
C ARG A 241 15.04 37.29 4.14
N GLY A 242 14.71 36.06 3.77
CA GLY A 242 13.32 35.64 3.59
C GLY A 242 12.62 35.41 4.93
N LEU A 243 11.32 35.14 4.84
CA LEU A 243 10.54 34.63 5.94
C LEU A 243 11.05 33.25 6.36
N ALA A 244 10.57 32.77 7.51
CA ALA A 244 10.95 31.46 7.98
C ALA A 244 10.38 30.39 7.04
N MET A 245 11.19 29.40 6.65
CA MET A 245 10.81 28.44 5.61
C MET A 245 11.17 27.02 5.98
N HIS A 246 10.20 26.11 5.76
CA HIS A 246 10.39 24.67 5.81
C HIS A 246 10.11 24.02 4.45
N LEU A 247 11.07 23.25 3.97
CA LEU A 247 10.91 22.36 2.82
C LEU A 247 11.12 20.94 3.34
N ARG A 248 10.11 20.07 3.41
CA ARG A 248 10.31 18.68 3.88
C ARG A 248 10.45 17.67 2.75
N THR A 249 9.75 17.91 1.64
CA THR A 249 9.58 16.94 0.55
C THR A 249 10.03 17.47 -0.80
N LEU A 250 10.87 18.50 -0.80
CA LEU A 250 11.40 19.13 -2.01
C LEU A 250 12.69 19.89 -1.77
N PHE A 251 13.49 20.02 -2.82
CA PHE A 251 14.55 21.01 -2.92
C PHE A 251 13.99 22.30 -3.52
N GLY A 252 14.54 23.43 -3.12
CA GLY A 252 14.35 24.72 -3.78
C GLY A 252 15.64 25.14 -4.47
N ARG A 253 15.55 25.86 -5.59
CA ARG A 253 16.70 26.44 -6.28
C ARG A 253 16.36 27.84 -6.78
N VAL A 254 17.22 28.83 -6.53
CA VAL A 254 17.01 30.20 -7.04
C VAL A 254 17.17 30.22 -8.56
N VAL A 255 16.26 30.90 -9.25
CA VAL A 255 16.21 31.01 -10.71
C VAL A 255 16.83 32.35 -11.14
N ASP A 256 18.13 32.32 -11.48
CA ASP A 256 18.90 33.55 -11.77
C ASP A 256 18.34 34.39 -12.91
N GLU A 257 17.84 33.76 -13.98
CA GLU A 257 17.28 34.47 -15.14
C GLU A 257 16.00 35.26 -14.84
N LEU A 258 15.39 35.06 -13.67
CA LEU A 258 14.21 35.80 -13.20
C LEU A 258 14.53 36.83 -12.12
N LEU A 259 15.81 37.00 -11.77
CA LEU A 259 16.25 38.07 -10.88
C LEU A 259 16.23 39.43 -11.61
N PRO A 260 16.22 40.55 -10.86
CA PRO A 260 16.44 41.87 -11.43
C PRO A 260 17.68 41.92 -12.35
N LYS A 261 17.58 42.63 -13.47
CA LYS A 261 18.64 42.69 -14.48
C LYS A 261 19.97 43.13 -13.86
N GLY A 262 21.01 42.34 -14.08
CA GLY A 262 22.37 42.57 -13.57
C GLY A 262 22.66 41.96 -12.19
N LEU A 263 21.62 41.51 -11.48
CA LEU A 263 21.76 40.74 -10.25
C LEU A 263 21.99 39.25 -10.54
N LYS A 264 22.85 38.61 -9.75
CA LYS A 264 23.11 37.16 -9.81
C LYS A 264 23.04 36.55 -8.41
N SER A 265 22.51 35.33 -8.26
CA SER A 265 22.63 34.62 -7.00
C SER A 265 24.02 34.02 -6.83
N MET A 266 24.48 33.95 -5.59
CA MET A 266 25.69 33.21 -5.25
C MET A 266 25.48 31.70 -5.45
N SER A 267 26.58 30.97 -5.66
CA SER A 267 26.58 29.50 -5.83
C SER A 267 25.84 28.70 -4.74
N SER A 268 25.58 29.27 -3.56
CA SER A 268 24.75 28.66 -2.51
C SER A 268 23.23 28.80 -2.76
N ARG A 269 22.78 28.61 -4.01
CA ARG A 269 21.41 28.88 -4.45
C ARG A 269 20.42 27.72 -4.30
N VAL A 270 20.88 26.57 -3.82
CA VAL A 270 20.04 25.39 -3.55
C VAL A 270 19.67 25.32 -2.07
N ILE A 271 18.38 25.12 -1.81
CA ILE A 271 17.80 24.88 -0.50
C ILE A 271 17.44 23.42 -0.40
N GLU A 272 18.04 22.74 0.57
CA GLU A 272 17.76 21.33 0.85
C GLU A 272 16.55 21.14 1.75
N PRO A 273 15.91 19.96 1.68
CA PRO A 273 14.88 19.60 2.63
C PRO A 273 15.42 19.57 4.07
N ASP A 274 14.59 19.99 5.02
CA ASP A 274 14.90 19.93 6.43
C ASP A 274 14.83 18.47 6.94
N THR A 275 15.93 18.00 7.52
CA THR A 275 15.98 16.67 8.16
C THR A 275 15.39 16.73 9.58
N GLY A 276 14.61 15.71 9.93
CA GLY A 276 13.52 15.68 10.93
C GLY A 276 13.86 15.86 12.43
N LEU A 277 14.69 16.84 12.81
CA LEU A 277 14.92 17.22 14.21
C LEU A 277 14.78 18.72 14.49
N LYS A 278 14.73 19.57 13.47
CA LYS A 278 14.57 21.02 13.67
C LYS A 278 13.09 21.37 13.81
N GLN A 279 12.65 21.58 15.05
CA GLN A 279 11.30 22.07 15.36
C GLN A 279 11.14 23.59 15.12
N LYS A 280 12.24 24.36 15.21
CA LYS A 280 12.17 25.82 15.10
C LYS A 280 12.29 26.28 13.64
N LEU A 281 11.25 26.95 13.16
CA LEU A 281 11.25 27.67 11.89
C LEU A 281 12.42 28.68 11.87
N GLN A 282 13.25 28.61 10.84
CA GLN A 282 14.36 29.54 10.67
C GLN A 282 14.19 30.38 9.41
N LYS A 283 14.42 31.69 9.56
CA LYS A 283 14.55 32.62 8.44
C LYS A 283 15.73 32.21 7.55
N ARG A 284 15.55 32.32 6.25
CA ARG A 284 16.56 31.93 5.24
C ARG A 284 17.33 33.16 4.76
N THR A 285 18.66 33.07 4.76
CA THR A 285 19.51 34.11 4.17
C THR A 285 19.74 33.77 2.70
N PHE A 286 19.53 34.75 1.82
CA PHE A 286 19.92 34.69 0.42
C PHE A 286 21.04 35.69 0.17
N VAL A 287 21.94 35.36 -0.74
CA VAL A 287 23.12 36.18 -1.04
C VAL A 287 23.20 36.38 -2.54
N PHE A 288 23.32 37.64 -2.95
CA PHE A 288 23.39 38.06 -4.33
C PHE A 288 24.60 38.98 -4.56
N TYR A 289 24.98 39.14 -5.82
CA TYR A 289 26.04 40.05 -6.25
C TYR A 289 25.75 40.59 -7.65
N GLY A 290 26.58 41.52 -8.11
CA GLY A 290 26.40 42.24 -9.36
C GLY A 290 25.74 43.60 -9.14
N GLU A 291 25.41 44.27 -10.23
CA GLU A 291 24.88 45.63 -10.23
C GLU A 291 23.45 45.63 -10.73
N SER A 292 22.51 46.17 -9.95
CA SER A 292 21.12 46.32 -10.35
C SER A 292 20.58 47.63 -9.77
N SER A 293 19.92 48.44 -10.61
CA SER A 293 19.19 49.64 -10.16
C SER A 293 17.78 49.34 -9.64
N VAL A 294 17.32 48.10 -9.79
CA VAL A 294 16.00 47.63 -9.36
C VAL A 294 16.13 46.95 -8.00
N GLU A 295 15.27 47.33 -7.07
CA GLU A 295 15.22 46.74 -5.74
C GLU A 295 14.72 45.29 -5.79
N LEU A 296 15.42 44.40 -5.09
CA LEU A 296 14.98 43.02 -4.90
C LEU A 296 13.86 42.98 -3.85
N THR A 297 12.66 42.59 -4.26
CA THR A 297 11.50 42.39 -3.36
C THR A 297 11.10 40.94 -3.22
N HIS A 298 11.41 40.11 -4.22
CA HIS A 298 11.06 38.70 -4.26
C HIS A 298 12.24 37.85 -4.77
N VAL A 299 12.39 36.65 -4.22
CA VAL A 299 13.37 35.66 -4.69
C VAL A 299 12.65 34.57 -5.49
N PRO A 300 12.93 34.41 -6.80
CA PRO A 300 12.32 33.38 -7.62
C PRO A 300 12.94 32.01 -7.33
N ILE A 301 12.13 31.03 -6.95
CA ILE A 301 12.55 29.67 -6.58
C ILE A 301 11.80 28.64 -7.41
N GLU A 302 12.53 27.78 -8.11
CA GLU A 302 11.99 26.54 -8.67
C GLU A 302 12.16 25.38 -7.69
N PHE A 303 11.38 24.30 -7.88
CA PHE A 303 11.36 23.17 -6.96
C PHE A 303 11.67 21.84 -7.66
N PHE A 304 12.32 20.94 -6.92
CA PHE A 304 12.59 19.57 -7.35
C PHE A 304 12.05 18.57 -6.32
N THR A 305 11.31 17.55 -6.76
CA THR A 305 10.74 16.52 -5.87
C THR A 305 11.81 15.55 -5.36
N LEU A 306 11.54 14.93 -4.22
CA LEU A 306 12.34 13.83 -3.68
C LEU A 306 12.07 12.51 -4.38
N GLU A 307 12.74 11.45 -3.95
CA GLU A 307 12.44 10.07 -4.33
C GLU A 307 10.95 9.77 -4.16
N SER A 308 10.36 8.99 -5.07
CA SER A 308 8.91 8.79 -5.12
C SER A 308 8.31 8.30 -3.80
N TYR A 309 9.07 7.50 -3.04
CA TYR A 309 8.67 6.99 -1.73
C TYR A 309 8.68 8.05 -0.62
N ARG A 310 9.31 9.23 -0.81
CA ARG A 310 9.42 10.36 0.14
C ARG A 310 8.54 11.58 -0.18
N GLU A 311 7.72 11.53 -1.22
CA GLU A 311 6.95 12.70 -1.71
C GLU A 311 5.64 13.01 -0.93
N HIS A 312 5.20 12.14 0.00
CA HIS A 312 3.90 12.25 0.69
C HIS A 312 2.69 12.34 -0.26
N VAL A 313 2.69 11.61 -1.37
CA VAL A 313 1.58 11.66 -2.33
C VAL A 313 0.51 10.62 -1.96
N PRO A 314 -0.76 11.02 -1.78
CA PRO A 314 -1.88 10.09 -1.60
C PRO A 314 -2.12 9.21 -2.83
N PHE A 315 -2.62 8.00 -2.61
CA PHE A 315 -2.85 7.02 -3.68
C PHE A 315 -3.81 7.55 -4.75
N SER A 316 -4.88 8.24 -4.35
CA SER A 316 -5.88 8.84 -5.25
C SER A 316 -5.32 9.94 -6.15
N LEU A 317 -4.20 10.58 -5.77
CA LEU A 317 -3.58 11.66 -6.55
C LEU A 317 -2.47 11.15 -7.49
N ARG A 318 -2.15 9.86 -7.44
CA ARG A 318 -1.18 9.25 -8.36
C ARG A 318 -1.86 8.96 -9.70
N LYS A 319 -1.65 9.87 -10.66
CA LYS A 319 -2.23 9.89 -12.03
C LYS A 319 -2.52 8.51 -12.63
N THR A 320 -1.53 7.62 -12.68
CA THR A 320 -1.65 6.31 -13.35
C THR A 320 -1.62 5.12 -12.40
N LEU A 321 -1.32 5.30 -11.11
CA LEU A 321 -1.09 4.17 -10.20
C LEU A 321 -2.36 3.31 -10.04
N SER A 322 -3.49 3.96 -9.72
CA SER A 322 -4.76 3.25 -9.55
C SER A 322 -5.20 2.53 -10.83
N GLN A 323 -4.97 3.14 -12.00
CA GLN A 323 -5.29 2.53 -13.29
C GLN A 323 -4.45 1.29 -13.56
N ARG A 324 -3.13 1.37 -13.33
CA ARG A 324 -2.22 0.22 -13.54
C ARG A 324 -2.49 -0.91 -12.55
N CYS A 325 -2.83 -0.60 -11.29
CA CYS A 325 -3.28 -1.61 -10.33
C CYS A 325 -4.57 -2.34 -10.77
N GLY A 326 -5.43 -1.68 -11.56
CA GLY A 326 -6.63 -2.29 -12.14
C GLY A 326 -6.38 -3.06 -13.44
N CYS A 327 -5.19 -2.97 -14.03
CA CYS A 327 -4.83 -3.64 -15.27
C CYS A 327 -4.17 -5.00 -14.96
N LYS A 328 -4.84 -6.10 -15.35
CA LYS A 328 -4.34 -7.47 -15.13
C LYS A 328 -2.92 -7.67 -15.69
N ALA A 329 -2.67 -7.19 -16.90
CA ALA A 329 -1.38 -7.33 -17.58
C ALA A 329 -0.23 -6.61 -16.84
N ASP A 330 -0.50 -5.42 -16.29
CA ASP A 330 0.48 -4.65 -15.52
C ASP A 330 0.83 -5.34 -14.20
N VAL A 331 -0.17 -5.82 -13.45
CA VAL A 331 0.07 -6.53 -12.18
C VAL A 331 0.86 -7.81 -12.44
N LEU A 332 0.48 -8.59 -13.45
CA LEU A 332 1.22 -9.79 -13.85
C LEU A 332 2.65 -9.48 -14.30
N SER A 333 2.88 -8.37 -15.01
CA SER A 333 4.24 -8.00 -15.43
C SER A 333 5.14 -7.67 -14.24
N VAL A 334 4.59 -7.08 -13.18
CA VAL A 334 5.33 -6.85 -11.94
C VAL A 334 5.75 -8.17 -11.30
N PHE A 335 4.85 -9.14 -11.13
CA PHE A 335 5.21 -10.43 -10.51
C PHE A 335 6.25 -11.22 -11.30
N ARG A 336 6.30 -11.07 -12.64
CA ARG A 336 7.40 -11.64 -13.47
C ARG A 336 8.79 -11.10 -13.13
N THR A 337 8.88 -9.92 -12.50
CA THR A 337 10.16 -9.35 -12.04
C THR A 337 10.61 -9.92 -10.69
N ALA A 338 9.74 -10.64 -9.98
CA ALA A 338 10.07 -11.20 -8.68
C ALA A 338 11.19 -12.27 -8.80
N PRO A 339 12.13 -12.34 -7.83
CA PRO A 339 13.19 -13.35 -7.81
C PRO A 339 12.63 -14.77 -7.87
N ARG A 340 13.12 -15.62 -8.78
CA ARG A 340 12.58 -17.00 -8.94
C ARG A 340 12.78 -17.85 -7.67
N GLY A 341 11.92 -18.84 -7.46
CA GLY A 341 12.04 -19.81 -6.36
C GLY A 341 10.85 -19.76 -5.38
N ASN A 342 11.08 -20.30 -4.17
CA ASN A 342 10.08 -20.40 -3.09
C ASN A 342 10.40 -19.50 -1.89
N GLU A 343 11.38 -18.61 -2.01
CA GLU A 343 11.69 -17.62 -0.97
C GLU A 343 10.55 -16.62 -0.82
N CYS A 344 10.36 -16.06 0.36
CA CYS A 344 9.43 -14.95 0.53
C CYS A 344 10.02 -13.72 -0.16
N CYS A 345 9.20 -13.00 -0.93
CA CYS A 345 9.65 -11.76 -1.51
C CYS A 345 8.51 -10.74 -1.62
N CYS A 346 8.83 -9.47 -1.41
CA CYS A 346 7.89 -8.38 -1.55
C CYS A 346 8.53 -7.09 -2.08
N THR A 347 7.72 -6.21 -2.65
CA THR A 347 8.11 -4.84 -3.02
C THR A 347 6.95 -3.87 -2.80
N TYR A 348 7.24 -2.57 -2.82
CA TYR A 348 6.26 -1.51 -2.60
C TYR A 348 6.22 -0.53 -3.77
N ILE A 349 5.03 -0.36 -4.33
CA ILE A 349 4.81 0.47 -5.51
C ILE A 349 4.00 1.70 -5.12
N CYS A 350 4.59 2.88 -5.31
CA CYS A 350 3.99 4.17 -5.02
C CYS A 350 3.84 5.07 -6.26
N LYS A 351 4.34 4.65 -7.44
CA LYS A 351 4.29 5.40 -8.69
C LYS A 351 4.02 4.46 -9.87
N GLY A 352 3.17 4.90 -10.80
CA GLY A 352 2.79 4.09 -11.96
C GLY A 352 3.96 3.66 -12.86
N GLY A 353 5.01 4.47 -13.02
CA GLY A 353 6.18 4.10 -13.83
C GLY A 353 6.92 2.84 -13.34
N GLN A 354 6.84 2.53 -12.04
CA GLN A 354 7.52 1.38 -11.44
C GLN A 354 7.06 0.04 -12.05
N PHE A 355 5.79 -0.08 -12.48
CA PHE A 355 5.27 -1.31 -13.08
C PHE A 355 6.03 -1.76 -14.35
N SER A 356 6.74 -0.85 -15.02
CA SER A 356 7.58 -1.13 -16.20
C SER A 356 9.08 -1.08 -15.95
N GLU A 357 9.51 -0.58 -14.78
CA GLU A 357 10.92 -0.29 -14.46
C GLU A 357 11.47 -1.19 -13.34
N LEU A 358 10.61 -1.96 -12.67
CA LEU A 358 11.03 -2.88 -11.61
C LEU A 358 11.88 -4.02 -12.16
N THR A 359 12.88 -4.40 -11.37
CA THR A 359 13.77 -5.53 -11.60
C THR A 359 13.79 -6.44 -10.37
N SER A 360 14.40 -7.62 -10.48
CA SER A 360 14.53 -8.54 -9.34
C SER A 360 15.31 -7.95 -8.16
N ALA A 361 16.17 -6.96 -8.39
CA ALA A 361 16.91 -6.26 -7.35
C ALA A 361 16.05 -5.28 -6.51
N ASP A 362 14.83 -5.00 -6.97
CA ASP A 362 13.87 -4.12 -6.30
C ASP A 362 12.90 -4.86 -5.36
N TRP A 363 13.09 -6.18 -5.22
CA TRP A 363 12.34 -7.02 -4.29
C TRP A 363 13.15 -7.28 -3.03
N VAL A 364 12.52 -7.06 -1.88
CA VAL A 364 13.03 -7.57 -0.59
C VAL A 364 12.80 -9.07 -0.58
N VAL A 365 13.83 -9.83 -0.28
CA VAL A 365 13.78 -11.29 -0.18
C VAL A 365 14.07 -11.72 1.25
N ALA A 366 13.35 -12.73 1.73
CA ALA A 366 13.63 -13.36 3.01
C ALA A 366 13.33 -14.86 2.95
N ASP A 367 13.97 -15.61 3.84
CA ASP A 367 13.70 -17.02 4.08
C ASP A 367 13.35 -17.26 5.56
N PRO A 368 12.14 -16.88 6.01
CA PRO A 368 11.72 -17.05 7.39
C PRO A 368 11.83 -18.51 7.84
N LYS A 369 12.44 -18.74 9.00
CA LYS A 369 12.58 -20.07 9.60
C LYS A 369 11.51 -20.28 10.67
N PRO A 370 10.92 -21.49 10.76
CA PRO A 370 10.05 -21.83 11.87
C PRO A 370 10.80 -21.67 13.19
N LEU A 371 10.18 -20.97 14.14
CA LEU A 371 10.70 -20.80 15.50
C LEU A 371 9.91 -21.67 16.49
N PRO A 372 10.54 -22.15 17.58
CA PRO A 372 9.87 -22.99 18.55
C PRO A 372 8.82 -22.22 19.35
N TYR A 373 7.72 -22.90 19.71
CA TYR A 373 6.76 -22.39 20.69
C TYR A 373 7.17 -22.88 22.08
N VAL A 374 7.54 -21.96 22.97
CA VAL A 374 7.94 -22.27 24.36
C VAL A 374 6.78 -22.19 25.34
N GLY A 375 5.61 -21.76 24.87
CA GLY A 375 4.37 -21.83 25.65
C GLY A 375 4.27 -20.83 26.79
N TYR A 376 3.40 -21.14 27.74
CA TYR A 376 3.07 -20.27 28.87
C TYR A 376 4.11 -20.32 29.99
N GLU A 377 5.05 -21.27 29.94
CA GLU A 377 6.06 -21.47 30.98
C GLU A 377 7.11 -20.35 30.99
N ASP A 378 7.41 -19.75 29.84
CA ASP A 378 8.34 -18.63 29.70
C ASP A 378 7.78 -17.55 28.74
N PRO A 379 6.86 -16.70 29.22
CA PRO A 379 6.22 -15.67 28.40
C PRO A 379 7.21 -14.65 27.83
N GLY A 380 8.28 -14.33 28.56
CA GLY A 380 9.31 -13.38 28.12
C GLY A 380 10.06 -13.92 26.90
N ARG A 381 10.53 -15.16 26.99
CA ARG A 381 11.16 -15.83 25.84
C ARG A 381 10.21 -16.03 24.68
N GLN A 382 8.93 -16.35 24.93
CA GLN A 382 7.93 -16.46 23.87
C GLN A 382 7.73 -15.12 23.15
N GLN A 383 7.77 -14.00 23.86
CA GLN A 383 7.69 -12.66 23.28
C GLN A 383 8.91 -12.34 22.41
N GLU A 384 10.12 -12.67 22.87
CA GLU A 384 11.36 -12.50 22.08
C GLU A 384 11.33 -13.33 20.80
N ILE A 385 10.90 -14.60 20.88
CA ILE A 385 10.75 -15.48 19.72
C ILE A 385 9.71 -14.92 18.73
N ALA A 386 8.56 -14.46 19.22
CA ALA A 386 7.55 -13.85 18.37
C ALA A 386 8.08 -12.59 17.66
N GLN A 387 8.85 -11.77 18.35
CA GLN A 387 9.50 -10.59 17.78
C GLN A 387 10.54 -10.98 16.70
N GLN A 388 11.34 -12.01 16.94
CA GLN A 388 12.27 -12.54 15.95
C GLN A 388 11.56 -13.10 14.71
N ALA A 389 10.39 -13.73 14.86
CA ALA A 389 9.59 -14.19 13.72
C ALA A 389 9.17 -13.00 12.84
N VAL A 390 8.65 -11.94 13.46
CA VAL A 390 8.28 -10.69 12.76
C VAL A 390 9.47 -10.10 12.00
N TYR A 391 10.67 -10.11 12.60
CA TYR A 391 11.90 -9.60 11.98
C TYR A 391 12.43 -10.48 10.86
N GLN A 392 11.90 -11.69 10.64
CA GLN A 392 12.28 -12.53 9.51
C GLN A 392 11.40 -12.32 8.29
N GLU A 393 10.16 -11.83 8.46
CA GLU A 393 9.22 -11.63 7.35
C GLU A 393 9.73 -10.58 6.35
N CYS A 394 9.54 -10.80 5.05
CA CYS A 394 10.10 -9.93 4.01
C CYS A 394 9.47 -8.53 4.00
N GLU A 395 8.19 -8.43 4.36
CA GLU A 395 7.41 -7.19 4.38
C GLU A 395 7.84 -6.26 5.52
N TYR A 396 8.37 -6.81 6.62
CA TYR A 396 8.66 -6.06 7.83
C TYR A 396 9.53 -4.84 7.59
N SER A 397 10.57 -4.91 6.75
CA SER A 397 11.47 -3.77 6.53
C SER A 397 10.76 -2.62 5.80
N ILE A 398 9.90 -2.93 4.83
CA ILE A 398 9.05 -1.94 4.14
C ILE A 398 8.05 -1.32 5.10
N LEU A 399 7.30 -2.16 5.82
CA LEU A 399 6.26 -1.71 6.74
C LEU A 399 6.84 -0.90 7.90
N SER A 400 8.01 -1.30 8.43
CA SER A 400 8.72 -0.52 9.45
C SER A 400 9.24 0.80 8.91
N ALA A 401 9.70 0.85 7.65
CA ALA A 401 10.09 2.10 7.01
C ALA A 401 8.93 3.08 6.83
N ILE A 402 7.74 2.57 6.57
CA ILE A 402 6.50 3.36 6.54
C ILE A 402 6.16 3.86 7.95
N ALA A 403 6.19 2.96 8.96
CA ALA A 403 5.90 3.29 10.34
C ALA A 403 6.84 4.37 10.89
N ALA A 404 8.11 4.33 10.47
CA ALA A 404 9.16 5.25 10.86
C ALA A 404 9.16 6.59 10.07
N GLY A 405 8.36 6.70 9.00
CA GLY A 405 8.28 7.89 8.16
C GLY A 405 9.42 8.03 7.13
N ASP A 406 10.15 6.97 6.84
CA ASP A 406 11.17 6.97 5.77
C ASP A 406 10.56 6.66 4.38
N ILE A 407 9.42 5.96 4.37
CA ILE A 407 8.49 5.85 3.24
C ILE A 407 7.21 6.58 3.63
N THR A 408 6.84 7.59 2.85
CA THR A 408 5.78 8.55 3.21
C THR A 408 4.69 8.69 2.16
N SER A 409 4.95 8.32 0.91
CA SER A 409 3.93 8.22 -0.13
C SER A 409 3.05 6.99 0.08
N ASP A 410 1.76 7.11 -0.26
CA ASP A 410 0.85 5.97 -0.29
C ASP A 410 1.15 5.09 -1.52
N GLY A 411 0.76 3.82 -1.45
CA GLY A 411 1.12 2.82 -2.44
C GLY A 411 0.49 1.45 -2.16
N VAL A 412 0.98 0.44 -2.90
CA VAL A 412 0.51 -0.94 -2.83
C VAL A 412 1.67 -1.87 -2.54
N LEU A 413 1.39 -2.91 -1.76
CA LEU A 413 2.33 -3.98 -1.45
C LEU A 413 2.14 -5.12 -2.46
N MET A 414 3.21 -5.55 -3.09
CA MET A 414 3.25 -6.74 -3.95
C MET A 414 4.07 -7.78 -3.20
N THR A 415 3.51 -8.96 -2.92
CA THR A 415 4.22 -10.02 -2.17
C THR A 415 3.94 -11.39 -2.75
N ARG A 416 4.88 -12.32 -2.69
CA ARG A 416 4.64 -13.70 -3.17
C ARG A 416 3.58 -14.41 -2.35
N TYR A 417 3.71 -14.33 -1.04
CA TYR A 417 2.83 -15.01 -0.08
C TYR A 417 1.96 -13.99 0.62
N PHE A 418 0.73 -14.36 1.01
CA PHE A 418 -0.09 -13.49 1.84
C PHE A 418 0.69 -13.08 3.11
N PRO A 419 0.65 -11.80 3.54
CA PRO A 419 1.42 -11.35 4.68
C PRO A 419 1.13 -12.16 5.94
N SER A 420 2.20 -12.53 6.64
CA SER A 420 2.14 -13.30 7.88
C SER A 420 1.26 -12.61 8.94
N PRO A 421 0.34 -13.32 9.61
CA PRO A 421 -0.45 -12.78 10.73
C PRO A 421 0.39 -12.17 11.86
N SER A 422 1.65 -12.58 12.00
CA SER A 422 2.60 -11.96 12.94
C SER A 422 2.82 -10.46 12.69
N LEU A 423 2.64 -9.99 11.45
CA LEU A 423 2.77 -8.59 11.06
C LEU A 423 1.51 -7.77 11.30
N LYS A 424 0.43 -8.38 11.80
CA LYS A 424 -0.89 -7.74 11.95
C LYS A 424 -0.82 -6.40 12.70
N SER A 425 -0.12 -6.33 13.83
CA SER A 425 0.02 -5.10 14.62
C SER A 425 0.73 -3.98 13.85
N LEU A 426 1.69 -4.33 12.99
CA LEU A 426 2.45 -3.38 12.20
C LEU A 426 1.64 -2.89 10.98
N ILE A 427 1.07 -3.81 10.19
CA ILE A 427 0.28 -3.47 8.98
C ILE A 427 -0.92 -2.61 9.33
N LEU A 428 -1.63 -2.93 10.41
CA LEU A 428 -2.84 -2.22 10.83
C LEU A 428 -2.56 -0.98 11.68
N SER A 429 -1.29 -0.67 11.98
CA SER A 429 -0.95 0.54 12.71
C SER A 429 -1.40 1.79 11.94
N CYS A 430 -1.76 2.86 12.66
CA CYS A 430 -2.24 4.11 12.05
C CYS A 430 -1.29 4.70 11.00
N SER A 431 0.03 4.56 11.22
CA SER A 431 1.04 5.05 10.29
C SER A 431 1.10 4.21 9.01
N VAL A 432 0.96 2.89 9.11
CA VAL A 432 1.10 1.97 7.97
C VAL A 432 -0.20 1.79 7.21
N GLY A 433 -1.32 1.56 7.91
CA GLY A 433 -2.63 1.34 7.28
C GLY A 433 -3.13 2.52 6.45
N LYS A 434 -2.66 3.75 6.74
CA LYS A 434 -2.93 4.93 5.90
C LYS A 434 -2.11 4.95 4.61
N LYS A 435 -1.03 4.19 4.51
CA LYS A 435 -0.06 4.22 3.40
C LYS A 435 -0.15 2.99 2.51
N VAL A 436 -0.49 1.83 3.06
CA VAL A 436 -0.74 0.61 2.28
C VAL A 436 -2.21 0.59 1.87
N ARG A 437 -2.51 0.82 0.58
CA ARG A 437 -3.89 0.85 0.07
C ARG A 437 -4.38 -0.48 -0.49
N ALA A 438 -3.44 -1.29 -0.98
CA ALA A 438 -3.75 -2.63 -1.44
C ALA A 438 -2.57 -3.56 -1.24
N ILE A 439 -2.88 -4.86 -1.16
CA ILE A 439 -1.94 -5.97 -1.08
C ILE A 439 -2.27 -6.93 -2.21
N PHE A 440 -1.30 -7.22 -3.07
CA PHE A 440 -1.40 -8.23 -4.11
C PHE A 440 -0.49 -9.40 -3.75
N PHE A 441 -0.99 -10.63 -3.86
CA PHE A 441 -0.22 -11.82 -3.57
C PHE A 441 -0.54 -13.01 -4.47
N THR A 442 0.41 -13.92 -4.63
CA THR A 442 0.30 -15.06 -5.58
C THR A 442 -0.01 -16.40 -4.91
N LYS A 443 0.24 -16.53 -3.60
CA LYS A 443 0.04 -17.76 -2.83
C LYS A 443 -0.47 -17.44 -1.43
N ALA A 444 -1.49 -18.14 -0.96
CA ALA A 444 -2.08 -17.93 0.36
C ALA A 444 -1.08 -18.19 1.50
N SER A 445 -0.20 -19.18 1.35
CA SER A 445 0.74 -19.57 2.39
C SER A 445 2.01 -20.18 1.82
N ARG A 446 3.14 -19.91 2.47
CA ARG A 446 4.41 -20.57 2.17
C ARG A 446 4.37 -22.07 2.48
N HIS A 447 3.78 -22.42 3.61
CA HIS A 447 3.75 -23.80 4.12
C HIS A 447 2.55 -24.59 3.61
N HIS A 448 1.49 -23.90 3.22
CA HIS A 448 0.19 -24.49 2.90
C HIS A 448 -0.29 -24.18 1.48
N GLY A 449 0.57 -23.59 0.65
CA GLY A 449 0.30 -23.33 -0.75
C GLY A 449 -0.86 -22.35 -0.96
N GLN A 450 -1.97 -22.85 -1.47
CA GLN A 450 -3.16 -22.05 -1.80
C GLN A 450 -4.15 -21.94 -0.62
N PHE A 451 -3.90 -22.60 0.52
CA PHE A 451 -4.85 -22.64 1.63
C PHE A 451 -4.52 -21.66 2.77
N PHE A 452 -5.52 -20.88 3.20
CA PHE A 452 -5.43 -19.98 4.34
C PHE A 452 -5.62 -20.70 5.68
N SER A 453 -4.77 -20.37 6.65
CA SER A 453 -5.00 -20.70 8.06
C SER A 453 -6.13 -19.82 8.64
N GLN A 454 -6.58 -20.15 9.86
CA GLN A 454 -7.58 -19.32 10.55
C GLN A 454 -7.05 -17.92 10.87
N GLU A 455 -5.77 -17.80 11.20
CA GLU A 455 -5.14 -16.51 11.47
C GLU A 455 -5.06 -15.65 10.19
N ASP A 456 -4.77 -16.28 9.05
CA ASP A 456 -4.78 -15.60 7.75
C ASP A 456 -6.19 -15.09 7.40
N SER A 457 -7.22 -15.92 7.59
CA SER A 457 -8.62 -15.51 7.41
C SER A 457 -9.01 -14.35 8.33
N GLY A 458 -8.55 -14.37 9.58
CA GLY A 458 -8.72 -13.25 10.51
C GLY A 458 -8.08 -11.97 9.99
N LEU A 459 -6.82 -12.04 9.53
CA LEU A 459 -6.11 -10.91 8.96
C LEU A 459 -6.79 -10.39 7.68
N LEU A 460 -7.32 -11.25 6.80
CA LEU A 460 -8.10 -10.84 5.62
C LEU A 460 -9.31 -9.98 6.01
N CYS A 461 -10.07 -10.41 7.03
CA CYS A 461 -11.21 -9.67 7.54
C CYS A 461 -10.81 -8.32 8.15
N ASP A 462 -9.69 -8.27 8.87
CA ASP A 462 -9.17 -7.03 9.43
C ASP A 462 -8.71 -6.06 8.34
N LEU A 463 -7.94 -6.53 7.36
CA LEU A 463 -7.49 -5.72 6.22
C LEU A 463 -8.67 -5.09 5.48
N ASN A 464 -9.72 -5.88 5.21
CA ASN A 464 -10.95 -5.38 4.60
C ASN A 464 -11.64 -4.32 5.49
N THR A 465 -11.69 -4.54 6.81
CA THR A 465 -12.28 -3.59 7.77
C THR A 465 -11.50 -2.26 7.83
N PHE A 466 -10.17 -2.30 7.71
CA PHE A 466 -9.30 -1.13 7.68
C PHE A 466 -9.21 -0.46 6.29
N GLY A 467 -9.98 -0.96 5.30
CA GLY A 467 -10.01 -0.40 3.94
C GLY A 467 -8.77 -0.69 3.11
N ILE A 468 -8.00 -1.72 3.45
CA ILE A 468 -6.86 -2.21 2.67
C ILE A 468 -7.38 -3.30 1.73
N LEU A 469 -7.33 -3.04 0.42
CA LEU A 469 -7.84 -3.98 -0.57
C LEU A 469 -6.88 -5.16 -0.72
N VAL A 470 -7.39 -6.39 -0.80
CA VAL A 470 -6.56 -7.59 -0.92
C VAL A 470 -6.87 -8.33 -2.21
N PHE A 471 -5.83 -8.63 -2.99
CA PHE A 471 -5.93 -9.26 -4.30
C PHE A 471 -5.10 -10.53 -4.38
N TYR A 472 -5.73 -11.64 -4.78
CA TYR A 472 -5.05 -12.86 -5.19
C TYR A 472 -4.76 -12.80 -6.70
N VAL A 473 -3.51 -13.01 -7.07
CA VAL A 473 -3.02 -12.98 -8.45
C VAL A 473 -2.70 -14.40 -8.87
N ASP A 474 -3.54 -14.96 -9.72
CA ASP A 474 -3.32 -16.28 -10.32
C ASP A 474 -2.46 -16.13 -11.58
N GLU A 475 -1.15 -16.30 -11.40
CA GLU A 475 -0.19 -16.22 -12.50
C GLU A 475 -0.41 -17.32 -13.56
N ALA A 476 -0.98 -18.47 -13.19
CA ALA A 476 -1.16 -19.60 -14.09
C ALA A 476 -2.30 -19.35 -15.08
N HIS A 477 -3.40 -18.76 -14.63
CA HIS A 477 -4.54 -18.44 -15.47
C HIS A 477 -4.55 -16.98 -15.96
N GLY A 478 -3.67 -16.13 -15.43
CA GLY A 478 -3.62 -14.70 -15.77
C GLY A 478 -4.78 -13.91 -15.15
N GLU A 479 -5.34 -14.41 -14.07
CA GLU A 479 -6.54 -13.87 -13.44
C GLU A 479 -6.23 -13.14 -12.13
N ILE A 480 -7.08 -12.18 -11.76
CA ILE A 480 -6.96 -11.44 -10.51
C ILE A 480 -8.30 -11.48 -9.80
N TYR A 481 -8.24 -11.84 -8.54
CA TYR A 481 -9.40 -11.94 -7.66
C TYR A 481 -9.22 -10.96 -6.50
N GLN A 482 -10.29 -10.30 -6.10
CA GLN A 482 -10.30 -9.48 -4.90
C GLN A 482 -11.03 -10.21 -3.79
N PHE A 483 -10.47 -10.17 -2.58
CA PHE A 483 -11.21 -10.57 -1.38
C PHE A 483 -12.36 -9.58 -1.14
N ILE A 484 -13.59 -10.09 -1.11
CA ILE A 484 -14.81 -9.31 -0.88
C ILE A 484 -15.59 -9.94 0.27
N ARG A 485 -15.86 -9.12 1.29
CA ARG A 485 -16.79 -9.43 2.38
C ARG A 485 -18.13 -8.75 2.12
N ARG A 486 -19.23 -9.49 2.26
CA ARG A 486 -20.60 -8.93 2.17
C ARG A 486 -20.96 -8.24 3.49
N GLN A 487 -21.86 -7.27 3.42
CA GLN A 487 -22.41 -6.62 4.61
C GLN A 487 -23.08 -7.66 5.52
N ASP A 488 -22.92 -7.52 6.83
CA ASP A 488 -23.50 -8.39 7.86
C ASP A 488 -23.08 -9.87 7.80
N ARG A 489 -21.95 -10.17 7.13
CA ARG A 489 -21.33 -11.50 7.10
C ARG A 489 -19.91 -11.43 7.66
N ASP A 490 -19.55 -12.43 8.46
CA ASP A 490 -18.25 -12.49 9.14
C ASP A 490 -17.10 -12.99 8.25
N CYS A 491 -17.41 -13.49 7.06
CA CYS A 491 -16.45 -14.06 6.11
C CYS A 491 -16.60 -13.49 4.69
N GLY A 492 -15.56 -13.67 3.87
CA GLY A 492 -15.49 -13.21 2.49
C GLY A 492 -14.87 -14.26 1.57
N VAL A 493 -14.90 -13.99 0.27
CA VAL A 493 -14.31 -14.85 -0.75
C VAL A 493 -13.52 -14.02 -1.76
N PHE A 494 -12.63 -14.67 -2.49
CA PHE A 494 -11.93 -14.10 -3.65
C PHE A 494 -12.83 -14.15 -4.88
N VAL A 495 -13.17 -12.98 -5.42
CA VAL A 495 -14.08 -12.80 -6.56
C VAL A 495 -13.32 -12.19 -7.73
N PRO A 496 -13.53 -12.63 -8.99
CA PRO A 496 -12.93 -11.98 -10.15
C PRO A 496 -13.23 -10.47 -10.14
N VAL A 497 -12.21 -9.65 -10.41
CA VAL A 497 -12.31 -8.19 -10.28
C VAL A 497 -13.48 -7.59 -11.10
N GLU A 498 -13.78 -8.18 -12.24
CA GLU A 498 -14.89 -7.83 -13.14
C GLU A 498 -16.29 -8.21 -12.61
N ARG A 499 -16.40 -9.23 -11.75
CA ARG A 499 -17.69 -9.76 -11.24
C ARG A 499 -17.98 -9.38 -9.78
N ARG A 500 -17.19 -8.48 -9.18
CA ARG A 500 -17.37 -8.03 -7.78
C ARG A 500 -18.77 -7.50 -7.49
N GLN A 501 -19.33 -6.70 -8.40
CA GLN A 501 -20.67 -6.14 -8.22
C GLN A 501 -21.75 -7.22 -8.25
N GLU A 502 -21.57 -8.25 -9.08
CA GLU A 502 -22.48 -9.40 -9.12
C GLU A 502 -22.45 -10.16 -7.80
N TYR A 503 -21.29 -10.35 -7.18
CA TYR A 503 -21.18 -11.01 -5.87
C TYR A 503 -21.86 -10.22 -4.75
N LEU A 504 -21.66 -8.90 -4.72
CA LEU A 504 -22.24 -8.02 -3.68
C LEU A 504 -23.77 -7.98 -3.75
N LEU A 505 -24.34 -7.96 -4.95
CA LEU A 505 -25.78 -7.91 -5.17
C LEU A 505 -26.47 -9.28 -5.16
N ALA A 506 -25.71 -10.37 -5.10
CA ALA A 506 -26.27 -11.69 -5.34
C ALA A 506 -27.18 -12.21 -4.23
N THR A 507 -28.19 -12.95 -4.67
CA THR A 507 -28.94 -13.91 -3.86
C THR A 507 -28.28 -15.27 -3.98
N PHE A 508 -28.04 -15.92 -2.84
CA PHE A 508 -27.16 -17.08 -2.73
C PHE A 508 -27.97 -18.37 -2.65
N PHE A 509 -27.81 -19.18 -3.69
CA PHE A 509 -28.28 -20.57 -3.70
C PHE A 509 -27.11 -21.48 -3.37
N GLY A 510 -27.35 -22.56 -2.64
CA GLY A 510 -26.31 -23.55 -2.37
C GLY A 510 -26.74 -24.94 -2.77
N VAL A 511 -25.82 -25.71 -3.32
CA VAL A 511 -26.04 -27.12 -3.65
C VAL A 511 -25.13 -27.97 -2.79
N TYR A 512 -25.76 -28.73 -1.89
CA TYR A 512 -25.13 -29.75 -1.07
C TYR A 512 -25.47 -31.13 -1.61
N GLY A 513 -24.52 -32.07 -1.54
CA GLY A 513 -24.74 -33.43 -2.01
C GLY A 513 -23.47 -34.27 -2.02
N SER A 514 -23.60 -35.52 -2.48
CA SER A 514 -22.51 -36.47 -2.54
C SER A 514 -21.36 -36.00 -3.45
N ASN A 515 -20.13 -36.16 -2.97
CA ASN A 515 -18.92 -36.01 -3.78
C ASN A 515 -18.66 -37.23 -4.70
N LEU A 516 -19.30 -38.37 -4.43
CA LEU A 516 -19.13 -39.62 -5.17
C LEU A 516 -20.15 -39.80 -6.29
N MET A 517 -21.34 -39.20 -6.14
CA MET A 517 -22.44 -39.37 -7.08
C MET A 517 -22.82 -38.04 -7.70
N GLN A 518 -22.83 -37.97 -9.02
CA GLN A 518 -23.38 -36.81 -9.74
C GLN A 518 -24.92 -36.82 -9.74
N GLY A 519 -25.53 -38.02 -9.72
CA GLY A 519 -26.98 -38.20 -9.85
C GLY A 519 -27.49 -37.79 -11.25
N ASP A 520 -28.81 -37.88 -11.45
CA ASP A 520 -29.50 -37.42 -12.65
C ASP A 520 -30.31 -36.14 -12.36
N PHE A 521 -29.62 -35.11 -11.89
CA PHE A 521 -30.25 -33.85 -11.44
C PHE A 521 -29.82 -32.63 -12.26
N GLU A 522 -28.91 -32.79 -13.23
CA GLU A 522 -28.39 -31.66 -14.02
C GLU A 522 -29.51 -30.98 -14.81
N ALA A 523 -30.35 -31.76 -15.50
CA ALA A 523 -31.48 -31.24 -16.27
C ALA A 523 -32.48 -30.50 -15.36
N GLU A 524 -32.75 -31.05 -14.18
CA GLU A 524 -33.68 -30.48 -13.21
C GLU A 524 -33.15 -29.18 -12.58
N LEU A 525 -31.88 -29.15 -12.17
CA LEU A 525 -31.23 -27.93 -11.69
C LEU A 525 -31.20 -26.86 -12.79
N ARG A 526 -30.93 -27.26 -14.03
CA ARG A 526 -30.95 -26.34 -15.17
C ARG A 526 -32.34 -25.78 -15.43
N PHE A 527 -33.40 -26.58 -15.29
CA PHE A 527 -34.78 -26.11 -15.38
C PHE A 527 -35.09 -25.11 -14.26
N LEU A 528 -34.77 -25.46 -13.02
CA LEU A 528 -34.97 -24.64 -11.83
C LEU A 528 -34.31 -23.27 -11.95
N PHE A 529 -33.00 -23.23 -12.22
CA PHE A 529 -32.26 -21.97 -12.28
C PHE A 529 -32.65 -21.09 -13.47
N ASN A 530 -32.98 -21.68 -14.63
CA ASN A 530 -33.57 -20.91 -15.73
C ASN A 530 -34.92 -20.30 -15.33
N GLY A 531 -35.74 -21.05 -14.60
CA GLY A 531 -37.00 -20.55 -14.06
C GLY A 531 -36.80 -19.39 -13.09
N ILE A 532 -35.84 -19.50 -12.16
CA ILE A 532 -35.51 -18.42 -11.20
C ILE A 532 -34.99 -17.18 -11.93
N LEU A 533 -34.14 -17.34 -12.96
CA LEU A 533 -33.66 -16.23 -13.78
C LEU A 533 -34.81 -15.49 -14.49
N ARG A 534 -35.85 -16.21 -14.92
CA ARG A 534 -37.08 -15.61 -15.48
C ARG A 534 -37.89 -14.91 -14.40
N LEU A 535 -38.15 -15.58 -13.27
CA LEU A 535 -38.87 -15.00 -12.11
C LEU A 535 -38.28 -13.66 -11.68
N ARG A 536 -36.96 -13.58 -11.62
CA ARG A 536 -36.21 -12.37 -11.28
C ARG A 536 -36.58 -11.14 -12.10
N GLN A 537 -37.03 -11.31 -13.36
CA GLN A 537 -37.36 -10.20 -14.24
C GLN A 537 -38.64 -9.45 -13.82
N TYR A 538 -39.52 -10.08 -13.03
CA TYR A 538 -40.81 -9.50 -12.64
C TYR A 538 -41.15 -9.65 -11.15
N CYS A 539 -40.44 -10.46 -10.38
CA CYS A 539 -40.60 -10.53 -8.93
C CYS A 539 -40.20 -9.21 -8.26
N ASN A 540 -40.93 -8.82 -7.22
CA ASN A 540 -40.62 -7.69 -6.35
C ASN A 540 -40.36 -8.17 -4.92
N HIS A 541 -39.35 -9.02 -4.76
CA HIS A 541 -38.96 -9.56 -3.45
C HIS A 541 -37.57 -9.04 -3.05
N PRO A 542 -37.29 -8.78 -1.75
CA PRO A 542 -35.96 -8.31 -1.29
C PRO A 542 -34.80 -9.23 -1.72
N LEU A 543 -35.05 -10.54 -1.81
CA LEU A 543 -34.09 -11.56 -2.27
C LEU A 543 -34.24 -11.94 -3.75
N LEU A 544 -35.23 -11.41 -4.49
CA LEU A 544 -35.35 -11.69 -5.93
C LEU A 544 -36.13 -10.57 -6.63
N ASN A 545 -35.42 -9.78 -7.41
CA ASN A 545 -35.95 -8.68 -8.21
C ASN A 545 -34.96 -8.32 -9.35
N PRO A 546 -35.34 -7.43 -10.30
CA PRO A 546 -34.48 -7.08 -11.42
C PRO A 546 -33.11 -6.49 -11.05
N GLY A 547 -32.98 -5.91 -9.86
CA GLY A 547 -31.72 -5.37 -9.34
C GLY A 547 -30.81 -6.39 -8.65
N LYS A 548 -31.26 -7.64 -8.48
CA LYS A 548 -30.48 -8.72 -7.87
C LYS A 548 -29.76 -9.56 -8.91
N THR A 549 -28.59 -10.06 -8.54
CA THR A 549 -27.86 -11.12 -9.27
C THR A 549 -28.05 -12.45 -8.55
N LEU A 550 -27.58 -13.55 -9.14
CA LEU A 550 -27.59 -14.86 -8.52
C LEU A 550 -26.15 -15.35 -8.34
N ALA A 551 -25.90 -16.03 -7.23
CA ALA A 551 -24.68 -16.79 -7.01
C ALA A 551 -25.04 -18.21 -6.55
N LEU A 552 -24.24 -19.19 -6.97
CA LEU A 552 -24.36 -20.57 -6.55
C LEU A 552 -23.10 -21.01 -5.81
N VAL A 553 -23.24 -21.44 -4.55
CA VAL A 553 -22.12 -21.85 -3.69
C VAL A 553 -22.13 -23.36 -3.47
N THR A 554 -20.96 -23.98 -3.54
CA THR A 554 -20.77 -25.40 -3.18
C THR A 554 -19.50 -25.61 -2.37
N GLY A 555 -19.38 -26.79 -1.79
CA GLY A 555 -18.29 -27.72 -2.08
C GLY A 555 -16.94 -27.23 -2.59
N GLY A 556 -16.92 -27.01 -3.90
CA GLY A 556 -15.74 -27.09 -4.75
C GLY A 556 -15.22 -28.49 -5.06
N GLY A 557 -15.82 -29.54 -4.49
CA GLY A 557 -15.51 -30.93 -4.82
C GLY A 557 -16.21 -31.45 -6.09
N PRO A 558 -15.94 -32.71 -6.47
CA PRO A 558 -16.58 -33.41 -7.58
C PRO A 558 -18.03 -33.83 -7.24
N GLY A 559 -18.66 -34.62 -8.11
CA GLY A 559 -19.99 -35.18 -7.85
C GLY A 559 -21.10 -34.13 -7.99
N ALA A 560 -22.09 -34.17 -7.10
CA ALA A 560 -23.24 -33.25 -7.06
C ALA A 560 -22.82 -31.76 -7.06
N MET A 561 -21.74 -31.44 -6.35
CA MET A 561 -21.21 -30.08 -6.24
C MET A 561 -20.69 -29.58 -7.61
N GLU A 562 -19.99 -30.45 -8.35
CA GLU A 562 -19.51 -30.14 -9.70
C GLU A 562 -20.66 -29.85 -10.68
N VAL A 563 -21.71 -30.67 -10.64
CA VAL A 563 -22.91 -30.47 -11.47
C VAL A 563 -23.54 -29.10 -11.18
N GLY A 564 -23.71 -28.75 -9.91
CA GLY A 564 -24.26 -27.44 -9.50
C GLY A 564 -23.46 -26.28 -10.09
N ASN A 565 -22.14 -26.28 -9.91
CA ASN A 565 -21.26 -25.23 -10.44
C ASN A 565 -21.25 -25.18 -11.98
N ARG A 566 -21.26 -26.35 -12.66
CA ARG A 566 -21.34 -26.44 -14.12
C ARG A 566 -22.61 -25.80 -14.65
N VAL A 567 -23.76 -26.14 -14.05
CA VAL A 567 -25.06 -25.54 -14.41
C VAL A 567 -25.02 -24.03 -14.20
N ALA A 568 -24.58 -23.56 -13.02
CA ALA A 568 -24.51 -22.13 -12.71
C ALA A 568 -23.68 -21.36 -13.74
N LYS A 569 -22.45 -21.82 -14.01
CA LYS A 569 -21.55 -21.20 -14.99
C LYS A 569 -22.16 -21.19 -16.40
N SER A 570 -22.82 -22.27 -16.82
CA SER A 570 -23.49 -22.34 -18.13
C SER A 570 -24.66 -21.38 -18.31
N LEU A 571 -25.23 -20.88 -17.20
CA LEU A 571 -26.36 -19.94 -17.17
C LEU A 571 -25.91 -18.50 -16.85
N GLY A 572 -24.60 -18.24 -16.71
CA GLY A 572 -24.08 -16.94 -16.31
C GLY A 572 -24.32 -16.58 -14.84
N ILE A 573 -24.70 -17.54 -14.00
CA ILE A 573 -24.79 -17.37 -12.54
C ILE A 573 -23.38 -17.44 -11.96
N LEU A 574 -23.04 -16.56 -11.01
CA LEU A 574 -21.71 -16.57 -10.41
C LEU A 574 -21.47 -17.87 -9.65
N SER A 575 -20.50 -18.66 -10.10
CA SER A 575 -20.19 -19.96 -9.54
C SER A 575 -19.11 -19.85 -8.45
N CYS A 576 -19.47 -20.20 -7.21
CA CYS A 576 -18.63 -20.06 -6.03
C CYS A 576 -18.26 -21.44 -5.45
N GLY A 577 -17.08 -21.54 -4.81
CA GLY A 577 -16.75 -22.72 -4.03
C GLY A 577 -15.82 -22.51 -2.83
N LEU A 578 -16.03 -23.32 -1.79
CA LEU A 578 -15.31 -23.25 -0.52
C LEU A 578 -14.45 -24.50 -0.32
N PHE A 579 -13.18 -24.42 -0.72
CA PHE A 579 -12.26 -25.55 -0.78
C PHE A 579 -11.60 -25.88 0.56
N VAL A 580 -11.36 -27.16 0.81
CA VAL A 580 -10.61 -27.64 1.99
C VAL A 580 -9.36 -28.41 1.56
N ASP A 581 -8.26 -28.24 2.29
CA ASP A 581 -6.99 -28.96 2.06
C ASP A 581 -7.05 -30.44 2.48
N PHE A 582 -7.92 -31.22 1.86
CA PHE A 582 -7.97 -32.66 2.12
C PHE A 582 -6.73 -33.41 1.62
N GLY A 583 -6.04 -32.87 0.61
CA GLY A 583 -4.79 -33.44 0.11
C GLY A 583 -3.73 -33.63 1.21
N SER A 584 -3.59 -32.65 2.12
CA SER A 584 -2.67 -32.76 3.27
C SER A 584 -2.98 -33.89 4.25
N LEU A 585 -4.21 -34.41 4.24
CA LEU A 585 -4.64 -35.52 5.09
C LEU A 585 -4.54 -36.89 4.41
N SER A 586 -4.32 -36.93 3.08
CA SER A 586 -4.33 -38.17 2.29
C SER A 586 -3.31 -39.22 2.74
N HIS A 587 -2.22 -38.79 3.37
CA HIS A 587 -1.17 -39.66 3.90
C HIS A 587 -1.44 -40.17 5.33
N LYS A 588 -2.51 -39.73 6.00
CA LYS A 588 -2.81 -40.16 7.37
C LYS A 588 -3.47 -41.55 7.36
N PRO A 589 -2.99 -42.51 8.18
CA PRO A 589 -3.62 -43.82 8.29
C PRO A 589 -5.11 -43.73 8.63
N GLY A 590 -5.95 -44.44 7.88
CA GLY A 590 -7.41 -44.46 8.06
C GLY A 590 -8.18 -43.31 7.39
N ALA A 591 -7.51 -42.32 6.78
CA ALA A 591 -8.18 -41.27 6.04
C ALA A 591 -8.72 -41.81 4.70
N THR A 592 -10.04 -41.71 4.49
CA THR A 592 -10.68 -42.02 3.20
C THR A 592 -11.10 -40.72 2.52
N ILE A 593 -10.29 -40.24 1.58
CA ILE A 593 -10.44 -38.92 0.96
C ILE A 593 -10.64 -39.05 -0.54
N ASN A 594 -11.87 -38.76 -0.98
CA ASN A 594 -12.29 -38.82 -2.38
C ASN A 594 -12.25 -37.44 -3.07
N GLU A 595 -12.29 -36.36 -2.28
CA GLU A 595 -12.18 -34.98 -2.76
C GLU A 595 -10.72 -34.58 -2.95
N GLN A 596 -10.19 -34.84 -4.14
CA GLN A 596 -8.80 -34.49 -4.49
C GLN A 596 -8.68 -33.59 -5.74
N ARG A 597 -9.79 -33.35 -6.45
CA ARG A 597 -9.82 -32.53 -7.66
C ARG A 597 -10.59 -31.25 -7.42
N ASN A 598 -10.00 -30.13 -7.80
CA ASN A 598 -10.68 -28.85 -7.82
C ASN A 598 -11.67 -28.80 -8.99
N ASN A 599 -12.88 -28.37 -8.70
CA ASN A 599 -13.93 -28.19 -9.69
C ASN A 599 -13.60 -27.03 -10.66
N PRO A 600 -13.50 -27.27 -11.98
CA PRO A 600 -13.08 -26.29 -12.98
C PRO A 600 -14.16 -25.24 -13.33
N TYR A 601 -15.38 -25.41 -12.82
CA TYR A 601 -16.49 -24.50 -13.05
C TYR A 601 -16.60 -23.41 -11.99
N ILE A 602 -15.68 -23.36 -11.03
CA ILE A 602 -15.64 -22.30 -10.01
C ILE A 602 -15.00 -21.03 -10.55
N GLU A 603 -15.59 -19.90 -10.17
CA GLU A 603 -15.14 -18.56 -10.56
C GLU A 603 -14.79 -17.70 -9.35
N ALA A 604 -15.49 -17.85 -8.22
CA ALA A 604 -15.15 -17.19 -6.96
C ALA A 604 -14.90 -18.23 -5.85
N PHE A 605 -13.96 -17.97 -4.94
CA PHE A 605 -13.56 -19.02 -4.00
C PHE A 605 -13.01 -18.53 -2.67
N MET A 606 -13.06 -19.42 -1.68
CA MET A 606 -12.26 -19.32 -0.45
C MET A 606 -11.66 -20.69 -0.14
N THR A 607 -10.53 -20.72 0.55
CA THR A 607 -9.78 -21.95 0.82
C THR A 607 -9.48 -22.07 2.31
N TYR A 608 -9.57 -23.29 2.84
CA TYR A 608 -9.45 -23.58 4.26
C TYR A 608 -8.47 -24.71 4.52
N ARG A 609 -7.73 -24.62 5.62
CA ARG A 609 -6.95 -25.76 6.14
C ARG A 609 -7.89 -26.88 6.57
N SER A 610 -7.40 -28.12 6.52
CA SER A 610 -8.18 -29.32 6.82
C SER A 610 -8.71 -29.41 8.27
N ASN A 611 -8.10 -28.69 9.21
CA ASN A 611 -8.55 -28.58 10.59
C ASN A 611 -9.58 -27.47 10.82
N LYS A 612 -10.06 -26.83 9.74
CA LYS A 612 -11.04 -25.73 9.75
C LYS A 612 -12.33 -26.09 9.01
N LEU A 613 -12.73 -27.36 9.13
CA LEU A 613 -13.94 -27.90 8.50
C LEU A 613 -15.21 -27.21 8.99
N VAL A 614 -15.32 -26.97 10.29
CA VAL A 614 -16.52 -26.36 10.89
C VAL A 614 -16.67 -24.91 10.42
N GLU A 615 -15.58 -24.15 10.44
CA GLU A 615 -15.54 -22.76 9.96
C GLU A 615 -15.91 -22.67 8.48
N ARG A 616 -15.39 -23.60 7.65
CA ARG A 616 -15.78 -23.70 6.25
C ARG A 616 -17.29 -23.93 6.10
N GLN A 617 -17.89 -24.79 6.92
CA GLN A 617 -19.34 -25.04 6.84
C GLN A 617 -20.18 -23.85 7.30
N SER A 618 -19.72 -23.08 8.29
CA SER A 618 -20.42 -21.85 8.70
C SER A 618 -20.40 -20.76 7.62
N ASP A 619 -19.37 -20.76 6.76
CA ASP A 619 -19.11 -19.68 5.82
C ASP A 619 -19.96 -19.70 4.53
N PHE A 620 -20.74 -20.77 4.29
CA PHE A 620 -21.62 -20.87 3.11
C PHE A 620 -22.65 -19.75 2.99
N ASN A 621 -23.20 -19.29 4.12
CA ASN A 621 -24.10 -18.13 4.22
C ASN A 621 -25.20 -18.05 3.14
N LEU A 622 -25.92 -19.17 2.93
CA LEU A 622 -26.91 -19.32 1.87
C LEU A 622 -28.23 -18.63 2.20
N ASP A 623 -28.88 -18.07 1.18
CA ASP A 623 -30.27 -17.64 1.27
C ASP A 623 -31.22 -18.84 1.02
N PHE A 624 -30.85 -19.72 0.08
CA PHE A 624 -31.65 -20.88 -0.34
C PHE A 624 -30.78 -22.14 -0.53
N PRO A 625 -30.72 -23.02 0.49
CA PRO A 625 -30.06 -24.31 0.39
C PRO A 625 -30.88 -25.34 -0.42
N ILE A 626 -30.17 -26.13 -1.22
CA ILE A 626 -30.69 -27.27 -1.98
C ILE A 626 -29.84 -28.49 -1.61
N PHE A 627 -30.48 -29.49 -1.02
CA PHE A 627 -29.86 -30.75 -0.62
C PHE A 627 -30.22 -31.84 -1.62
N LEU A 628 -29.21 -32.34 -2.33
CA LEU A 628 -29.29 -33.57 -3.12
C LEU A 628 -28.95 -34.77 -2.23
N THR A 629 -29.11 -35.99 -2.75
CA THR A 629 -28.66 -37.21 -2.07
C THR A 629 -27.18 -37.11 -1.70
N GLY A 630 -26.89 -37.34 -0.40
CA GLY A 630 -25.58 -37.11 0.17
C GLY A 630 -25.23 -38.01 1.35
N GLY A 631 -23.98 -37.89 1.80
CA GLY A 631 -23.42 -38.64 2.93
C GLY A 631 -23.34 -37.79 4.20
N ILE A 632 -22.44 -38.17 5.10
CA ILE A 632 -22.28 -37.53 6.42
C ILE A 632 -21.94 -36.03 6.35
N GLY A 633 -21.23 -35.58 5.31
CA GLY A 633 -20.95 -34.16 5.11
C GLY A 633 -22.22 -33.35 4.82
N THR A 634 -23.08 -33.90 3.95
CA THR A 634 -24.40 -33.33 3.62
C THR A 634 -25.34 -33.35 4.82
N ASP A 635 -25.29 -34.40 5.64
CA ASP A 635 -26.07 -34.48 6.89
C ASP A 635 -25.65 -33.39 7.89
N PHE A 636 -24.34 -33.11 7.98
CA PHE A 636 -23.82 -32.04 8.84
C PHE A 636 -24.25 -30.65 8.36
N GLU A 637 -24.16 -30.39 7.05
CA GLU A 637 -24.63 -29.15 6.42
C GLU A 637 -26.14 -28.95 6.66
N TYR A 638 -26.94 -30.02 6.55
CA TYR A 638 -28.38 -29.97 6.81
C TYR A 638 -28.71 -29.60 8.25
N ALA A 639 -28.07 -30.27 9.22
CA ALA A 639 -28.25 -29.97 10.63
C ALA A 639 -27.85 -28.52 10.96
N LEU A 640 -26.79 -28.00 10.34
CA LEU A 640 -26.36 -26.61 10.52
C LEU A 640 -27.41 -25.62 9.98
N GLU A 641 -27.96 -25.86 8.78
CA GLU A 641 -28.99 -25.02 8.16
C GLU A 641 -30.31 -25.03 8.97
N GLU A 642 -30.69 -26.16 9.57
CA GLU A 642 -31.83 -26.24 10.49
C GLU A 642 -31.61 -25.41 11.76
N VAL A 643 -30.44 -25.58 12.40
CA VAL A 643 -30.11 -24.87 13.64
C VAL A 643 -30.05 -23.37 13.38
N ARG A 644 -29.44 -22.92 12.28
CA ARG A 644 -29.34 -21.49 11.93
C ARG A 644 -30.71 -20.82 11.81
N ARG A 645 -31.68 -21.50 11.18
CA ARG A 645 -33.07 -20.99 11.06
C ARG A 645 -33.79 -21.04 12.40
N LYS A 646 -33.63 -22.13 13.16
CA LYS A 646 -34.19 -22.26 14.51
C LYS A 646 -33.76 -21.11 15.42
N VAL A 647 -32.49 -20.76 15.43
CA VAL A 647 -31.95 -19.67 16.26
C VAL A 647 -32.09 -18.29 15.61
N SER A 648 -32.75 -18.21 14.45
CA SER A 648 -32.96 -16.97 13.69
C SER A 648 -31.68 -16.24 13.29
N SER A 649 -30.54 -16.94 13.17
CA SER A 649 -29.32 -16.36 12.60
C SER A 649 -29.40 -16.19 11.08
N VAL A 650 -30.36 -16.87 10.45
CA VAL A 650 -30.80 -16.62 9.07
C VAL A 650 -32.34 -16.65 9.03
N PRO A 651 -32.97 -15.94 8.07
CA PRO A 651 -34.41 -16.00 7.87
C PRO A 651 -34.90 -17.44 7.60
N PRO A 652 -36.14 -17.78 7.96
CA PRO A 652 -36.75 -19.10 7.72
C PRO A 652 -37.12 -19.31 6.24
N ASN A 653 -36.20 -19.05 5.32
CA ASN A 653 -36.37 -19.31 3.90
C ASN A 653 -36.45 -20.83 3.63
N PRO A 654 -37.21 -21.27 2.60
CA PRO A 654 -37.36 -22.69 2.29
C PRO A 654 -36.03 -23.35 1.93
N VAL A 655 -35.86 -24.57 2.42
CA VAL A 655 -34.78 -25.49 2.07
C VAL A 655 -35.35 -26.53 1.11
N ILE A 656 -34.71 -26.74 -0.04
CA ILE A 656 -35.16 -27.77 -0.98
C ILE A 656 -34.44 -29.08 -0.68
N LEU A 657 -35.20 -30.16 -0.55
CA LEU A 657 -34.72 -31.53 -0.46
C LEU A 657 -35.03 -32.21 -1.80
N PHE A 658 -34.02 -32.42 -2.64
CA PHE A 658 -34.19 -32.98 -3.97
C PHE A 658 -33.90 -34.48 -3.95
N GLY A 659 -34.91 -35.32 -4.13
CA GLY A 659 -34.74 -36.77 -4.13
C GLY A 659 -36.02 -37.53 -3.77
N THR A 660 -35.88 -38.78 -3.33
CA THR A 660 -37.03 -39.65 -3.04
C THR A 660 -37.55 -39.45 -1.61
N LEU A 661 -38.86 -39.67 -1.43
CA LEU A 661 -39.51 -39.63 -0.13
C LEU A 661 -38.87 -40.61 0.86
N GLU A 662 -38.57 -41.83 0.40
CA GLU A 662 -37.93 -42.86 1.23
C GLU A 662 -36.58 -42.39 1.79
N HIS A 663 -35.73 -41.79 0.96
CA HIS A 663 -34.42 -41.32 1.37
C HIS A 663 -34.51 -40.28 2.49
N PHE A 664 -35.29 -39.22 2.29
CA PHE A 664 -35.40 -38.13 3.26
C PHE A 664 -36.21 -38.53 4.50
N LYS A 665 -37.19 -39.42 4.38
CA LYS A 665 -37.90 -39.99 5.53
C LYS A 665 -36.94 -40.75 6.45
N ASN A 666 -36.07 -41.57 5.89
CA ASN A 666 -35.08 -42.33 6.64
C ASN A 666 -34.01 -41.43 7.30
N LYS A 667 -33.71 -40.27 6.70
CA LYS A 667 -32.72 -39.31 7.22
C LYS A 667 -33.27 -38.35 8.27
N ILE A 668 -34.50 -37.85 8.09
CA ILE A 668 -35.00 -36.68 8.83
C ILE A 668 -36.10 -37.07 9.83
N THR A 669 -37.08 -37.88 9.39
CA THR A 669 -38.34 -38.07 10.13
C THR A 669 -38.13 -38.64 11.52
N GLY A 670 -37.34 -39.71 11.65
CA GLY A 670 -37.09 -40.32 12.96
C GLY A 670 -36.46 -39.35 13.96
N ARG A 671 -35.48 -38.55 13.52
CA ARG A 671 -34.82 -37.54 14.36
C ARG A 671 -35.78 -36.42 14.76
N TYR A 672 -36.61 -35.94 13.84
CA TYR A 672 -37.60 -34.90 14.13
C TYR A 672 -38.65 -35.41 15.13
N GLN A 673 -39.21 -36.59 14.91
CA GLN A 673 -40.23 -37.19 15.79
C GLN A 673 -39.69 -37.49 17.18
N GLU A 674 -38.46 -37.98 17.30
CA GLU A 674 -37.81 -38.19 18.60
C GLU A 674 -37.68 -36.87 19.38
N ASN A 675 -37.24 -35.82 18.69
CA ASN A 675 -37.09 -34.50 19.29
C ASN A 675 -38.44 -33.89 19.71
N LEU A 676 -39.47 -34.08 18.89
CA LEU A 676 -40.83 -33.64 19.19
C LEU A 676 -41.38 -34.36 20.42
N ARG A 677 -41.28 -35.70 20.44
CA ARG A 677 -41.77 -36.55 21.54
C ARG A 677 -41.04 -36.28 22.86
N SER A 678 -39.73 -36.07 22.81
CA SER A 678 -38.91 -35.77 23.99
C SER A 678 -38.99 -34.31 24.45
N GLY A 679 -39.63 -33.42 23.66
CA GLY A 679 -39.75 -32.00 23.96
C GLY A 679 -38.48 -31.18 23.78
N THR A 680 -37.42 -31.73 23.15
CA THR A 680 -36.12 -31.05 22.97
C THR A 680 -36.13 -29.96 21.91
N ILE A 681 -37.19 -29.90 21.08
CA ILE A 681 -37.43 -28.83 20.10
C ILE A 681 -38.62 -27.93 20.47
N LYS A 682 -39.06 -27.94 21.73
CA LYS A 682 -40.18 -27.11 22.20
C LYS A 682 -40.01 -25.64 21.80
N GLY A 683 -41.02 -25.05 21.17
CA GLY A 683 -41.00 -23.68 20.61
C GLY A 683 -40.34 -23.55 19.22
N SER A 684 -39.83 -24.65 18.67
CA SER A 684 -39.21 -24.72 17.34
C SER A 684 -39.78 -25.87 16.49
N GLU A 685 -40.94 -26.39 16.86
CA GLU A 685 -41.65 -27.47 16.16
C GLU A 685 -41.93 -27.08 14.70
N TRP A 686 -42.16 -25.79 14.45
CA TRP A 686 -42.37 -25.21 13.12
C TRP A 686 -41.21 -25.43 12.14
N ILE A 687 -40.04 -25.87 12.61
CA ILE A 687 -38.90 -26.16 11.72
C ILE A 687 -39.26 -27.20 10.65
N CYS A 688 -40.26 -28.04 10.89
CA CYS A 688 -40.78 -29.00 9.91
C CYS A 688 -41.43 -28.36 8.66
N SER A 689 -41.75 -27.06 8.70
CA SER A 689 -42.28 -26.30 7.56
C SER A 689 -41.19 -25.76 6.62
N ILE A 690 -39.92 -25.84 7.03
CA ILE A 690 -38.78 -25.27 6.30
C ILE A 690 -38.30 -26.15 5.15
N PRO A 691 -38.11 -27.47 5.31
CA PRO A 691 -37.62 -28.32 4.25
C PRO A 691 -38.78 -28.78 3.36
N TRP A 692 -38.59 -28.67 2.04
CA TRP A 692 -39.57 -29.04 1.03
C TRP A 692 -38.98 -30.13 0.13
N LEU A 693 -39.56 -31.33 0.21
CA LEU A 693 -39.20 -32.46 -0.63
C LEU A 693 -39.77 -32.26 -2.04
N VAL A 694 -38.88 -32.32 -3.03
CA VAL A 694 -39.19 -32.23 -4.46
C VAL A 694 -38.52 -33.38 -5.20
N THR A 695 -39.14 -33.79 -6.30
CA THR A 695 -38.63 -34.80 -7.23
C THR A 695 -38.25 -34.21 -8.58
N THR A 696 -38.75 -32.99 -8.90
CA THR A 696 -38.47 -32.28 -10.15
C THR A 696 -38.10 -30.81 -9.91
N GLY A 697 -37.38 -30.23 -10.86
CA GLY A 697 -37.05 -28.81 -10.89
C GLY A 697 -38.29 -27.93 -11.09
N ALA A 698 -39.35 -28.47 -11.68
CA ALA A 698 -40.64 -27.79 -11.80
C ALA A 698 -41.33 -27.61 -10.44
N GLU A 699 -41.35 -28.65 -9.61
CA GLU A 699 -41.86 -28.55 -8.23
C GLU A 699 -41.02 -27.55 -7.42
N ALA A 700 -39.68 -27.65 -7.49
CA ALA A 700 -38.78 -26.72 -6.79
C ALA A 700 -39.02 -25.27 -7.20
N LEU A 701 -39.18 -25.01 -8.50
CA LEU A 701 -39.45 -23.69 -9.05
C LEU A 701 -40.79 -23.14 -8.53
N GLU A 702 -41.81 -23.98 -8.46
CA GLU A 702 -43.14 -23.60 -7.97
C GLU A 702 -43.10 -23.24 -6.47
N ILE A 703 -42.36 -23.98 -5.65
CA ILE A 703 -42.14 -23.64 -4.24
C ILE A 703 -41.49 -22.25 -4.10
N TYR A 704 -40.42 -21.98 -4.86
CA TYR A 704 -39.81 -20.65 -4.83
C TYR A 704 -40.72 -19.55 -5.36
N LYS A 705 -41.49 -19.81 -6.43
CA LYS A 705 -42.46 -18.85 -6.96
C LYS A 705 -43.48 -18.45 -5.89
N ARG A 706 -44.04 -19.42 -5.16
CA ARG A 706 -44.96 -19.15 -4.04
C ARG A 706 -44.27 -18.41 -2.91
N PHE A 707 -43.03 -18.76 -2.57
CA PHE A 707 -42.26 -18.06 -1.55
C PHE A 707 -42.06 -16.58 -1.89
N PHE A 708 -41.57 -16.28 -3.10
CA PHE A 708 -41.31 -14.90 -3.54
C PHE A 708 -42.59 -14.06 -3.66
N ASN A 709 -43.75 -14.70 -3.81
CA ASN A 709 -45.06 -14.05 -3.80
C ASN A 709 -45.69 -13.96 -2.39
N GLY A 710 -45.02 -14.44 -1.34
CA GLY A 710 -45.55 -14.45 0.04
C GLY A 710 -46.68 -15.45 0.27
N GLN A 711 -46.77 -16.50 -0.56
CA GLN A 711 -47.85 -17.49 -0.55
C GLN A 711 -47.42 -18.85 0.04
N LEU A 712 -46.12 -19.06 0.27
CA LEU A 712 -45.61 -20.32 0.82
C LEU A 712 -45.70 -20.32 2.36
N PRO A 713 -46.33 -21.32 3.00
CA PRO A 713 -46.44 -21.40 4.45
C PRO A 713 -45.12 -21.93 5.05
N VAL A 714 -44.18 -21.04 5.33
CA VAL A 714 -42.82 -21.39 5.78
C VAL A 714 -42.40 -20.56 6.99
N GLY A 715 -41.97 -21.22 8.07
CA GLY A 715 -41.50 -20.56 9.30
C GLY A 715 -42.47 -20.61 10.49
N PRO A 716 -42.23 -19.79 11.53
CA PRO A 716 -43.06 -19.76 12.73
C PRO A 716 -44.53 -19.45 12.42
N GLY A 717 -45.46 -20.14 13.08
CA GLY A 717 -46.91 -19.92 12.93
C GLY A 717 -47.58 -20.72 11.81
N HIS A 718 -46.82 -21.53 11.07
CA HIS A 718 -47.36 -22.42 10.04
C HIS A 718 -47.63 -23.85 10.56
N PRO A 719 -48.49 -24.64 9.86
CA PRO A 719 -48.93 -25.95 10.32
C PRO A 719 -47.77 -26.92 10.57
N LEU A 720 -47.88 -27.67 11.67
CA LEU A 720 -46.94 -28.74 11.99
C LEU A 720 -47.23 -29.98 11.14
N ASN A 721 -46.20 -30.78 10.88
CA ASN A 721 -46.31 -32.10 10.27
C ASN A 721 -45.48 -33.13 11.03
N ASP A 722 -45.77 -34.42 10.82
CA ASP A 722 -45.09 -35.53 11.49
C ASP A 722 -43.83 -36.00 10.76
N LEU A 723 -43.57 -35.51 9.54
CA LEU A 723 -42.44 -35.94 8.71
C LEU A 723 -41.16 -35.18 9.01
N GLY A 724 -41.26 -33.96 9.57
CA GLY A 724 -40.13 -33.04 9.72
C GLY A 724 -39.81 -32.25 8.44
N PHE A 725 -40.59 -32.43 7.38
CA PHE A 725 -40.50 -31.72 6.09
C PHE A 725 -41.85 -31.79 5.36
N VAL A 726 -42.04 -30.96 4.34
CA VAL A 726 -43.26 -30.91 3.53
C VAL A 726 -43.02 -31.62 2.18
N VAL A 727 -43.95 -32.48 1.76
CA VAL A 727 -43.92 -33.10 0.43
C VAL A 727 -44.56 -32.15 -0.58
N ALA A 728 -43.77 -31.60 -1.50
CA ALA A 728 -44.24 -30.55 -2.40
C ALA A 728 -45.39 -31.03 -3.31
N SER A 729 -45.30 -32.23 -3.88
CA SER A 729 -46.35 -32.78 -4.75
C SER A 729 -47.71 -32.89 -4.05
N GLU A 730 -47.74 -33.39 -2.80
CA GLU A 730 -48.95 -33.48 -1.98
C GLU A 730 -49.49 -32.08 -1.64
N TYR A 731 -48.61 -31.16 -1.26
CA TYR A 731 -49.02 -29.78 -0.95
C TYR A 731 -49.61 -29.08 -2.17
N LEU A 732 -48.95 -29.15 -3.32
CA LEU A 732 -49.35 -28.50 -4.57
C LEU A 732 -50.65 -29.09 -5.13
N ALA A 733 -50.87 -30.40 -4.99
CA ALA A 733 -52.12 -31.04 -5.37
C ALA A 733 -53.32 -30.54 -4.53
N ASN A 734 -53.09 -30.28 -3.25
CA ASN A 734 -54.11 -29.79 -2.33
C ASN A 734 -54.31 -28.26 -2.39
N HIS A 735 -53.38 -27.52 -3.01
CA HIS A 735 -53.42 -26.06 -3.11
C HIS A 735 -53.10 -25.60 -4.54
N PRO A 736 -53.97 -25.91 -5.53
CA PRO A 736 -53.77 -25.46 -6.90
C PRO A 736 -53.75 -23.93 -6.98
N MET A 737 -52.96 -23.38 -7.91
CA MET A 737 -52.74 -21.94 -8.06
C MET A 737 -53.93 -21.21 -8.67
#